data_AF-E3MZR2-F1
#
_entry.id   AF-E3MZR2-F1
#
_cell.length_a   1.000
_cell.length_b   1.000
_cell.length_c   1.000
_cell.angle_alpha   90.00
_cell.angle_beta   90.00
_cell.angle_gamma   90.00
#
_symmetry.space_group_name_H-M   'P 1'
#
loop_
_entity.id
_entity.type
_entity.pdbx_description
1 polymer ?
#
loop_
_entity_poly.entity_id
_entity_poly.type
_entity_poly.pdbx_seq_one_letter_code
_entity_poly.pdbx_strand_id
1 'polypeptide(L)'
;MWLSLVSTFLLFCGLSSSTTHGNFQLKDVYHKIVSIPETTERLYLESQLLTGKMTPINLTQSLFERTIDETTFEEYSEMEIYSGLKEQREISKMLSEAKKSKTTDEIRMAIGDGLKELEGYSNLKSIFKEIDSNSVIIDIQKIEDRSEFKLDFRSFSKYDKLYLLRRIGVVKKIIESLQSIVKENKELDSSNKTQVEHRLKDLHQVTRRSIPLFDLLKMAIEMNSAFFESNTTSSFDTIKKALDEVMGKLAEVKKLEGLAEKLNSMKSDMALLEKLRDSKAVSGVRTLEQNLKATTVLIERIRMSKDKYEKYQKIDLISSVLQQIVIFSKSMKILELRSFKMSDDLKPFLKHFEDFKIPDRDLTTPFGGLHKCLEAFDFKVDLSTEKSSLEATIKQLSKIEAMDEKFKESWDRFLKYTESKKYDGLTNLLDDYKLNREKLAEQLSKVNVTELQQIELDLKEIQDLLVKVEYDKMRKETKAITDKLNNVKQFLDCHSDLNISIDDTVALMEIPKETWNFNSLRMLGLVDIVSLFQDAYEKMVEIRDWETRKEIRRFENVPIGILKDVKGDLSDVQELVATIQYPVDMQNKMSLKTFIKGDYEGNGRFIILEVLKDLEKLKTDFPDISGKLEKMNQSIAKMKEWEEKEHPKAVDQKEPFVDCAGSHLNQCKEPLTLPDGSLEPLKKVEL
;
A
#
# COMPACT_ATOMS: atom_id res chain seq x y z
N MET A 1 -91.72 -49.19 21.51
CA MET A 1 -90.93 -49.39 20.27
C MET A 1 -89.43 -49.36 20.53
N TRP A 2 -88.88 -48.32 21.18
CA TRP A 2 -87.44 -48.18 21.45
C TRP A 2 -86.83 -49.27 22.35
N LEU A 3 -87.54 -49.72 23.40
CA LEU A 3 -87.10 -50.84 24.26
C LEU A 3 -86.98 -52.17 23.49
N SER A 4 -87.78 -52.39 22.44
CA SER A 4 -87.70 -53.57 21.57
C SER A 4 -86.48 -53.48 20.65
N LEU A 5 -86.21 -52.31 20.03
CA LEU A 5 -85.01 -52.07 19.21
C LEU A 5 -83.71 -52.18 20.03
N VAL A 6 -83.67 -51.60 21.23
CA VAL A 6 -82.52 -51.70 22.14
C VAL A 6 -82.35 -53.13 22.66
N SER A 7 -83.45 -53.84 22.97
CA SER A 7 -83.37 -55.25 23.37
C SER A 7 -82.95 -56.16 22.21
N THR A 8 -83.35 -55.87 20.97
CA THR A 8 -82.93 -56.65 19.79
C THR A 8 -81.45 -56.41 19.48
N PHE A 9 -80.97 -55.18 19.64
CA PHE A 9 -79.55 -54.83 19.49
C PHE A 9 -78.68 -55.42 20.62
N LEU A 10 -79.17 -55.40 21.88
CA LEU A 10 -78.50 -56.01 23.03
C LEU A 10 -78.55 -57.54 22.99
N LEU A 11 -79.63 -58.15 22.48
CA LEU A 11 -79.71 -59.59 22.21
C LEU A 11 -78.72 -59.99 21.11
N PHE A 12 -78.53 -59.18 20.07
CA PHE A 12 -77.51 -59.43 19.04
C PHE A 12 -76.09 -59.37 19.63
N CYS A 13 -75.79 -58.40 20.50
CA CYS A 13 -74.51 -58.32 21.22
C CYS A 13 -74.34 -59.45 22.27
N GLY A 14 -75.43 -59.89 22.91
CA GLY A 14 -75.44 -60.96 23.91
C GLY A 14 -75.33 -62.36 23.30
N LEU A 15 -75.95 -62.60 22.13
CA LEU A 15 -75.84 -63.85 21.38
C LEU A 15 -74.42 -64.05 20.82
N SER A 16 -73.69 -62.98 20.51
CA SER A 16 -72.25 -63.06 20.17
C SER A 16 -71.32 -63.31 21.38
N SER A 17 -71.84 -63.40 22.60
CA SER A 17 -71.04 -63.63 23.83
C SER A 17 -71.18 -65.03 24.43
N SER A 18 -71.98 -65.92 23.81
CA SER A 18 -72.26 -67.26 24.31
C SER A 18 -72.18 -68.31 23.19
N THR A 19 -70.98 -68.51 22.65
CA THR A 19 -70.47 -69.82 22.19
C THR A 19 -68.96 -69.68 22.05
N THR A 20 -68.25 -70.61 22.68
CA THR A 20 -66.78 -70.73 22.72
C THR A 20 -66.16 -70.72 21.31
N HIS A 21 -65.11 -69.90 21.11
CA HIS A 21 -64.23 -69.73 19.92
C HIS A 21 -64.49 -68.55 18.94
N GLY A 22 -64.74 -67.33 19.43
CA GLY A 22 -64.73 -66.16 18.54
C GLY A 22 -64.95 -64.82 19.22
N ASN A 23 -64.05 -64.40 20.11
CA ASN A 23 -64.08 -63.02 20.59
C ASN A 23 -63.68 -62.06 19.45
N PHE A 24 -64.69 -61.41 18.88
CA PHE A 24 -64.70 -60.09 18.24
C PHE A 24 -63.33 -59.44 17.96
N GLN A 25 -62.71 -59.81 16.84
CA GLN A 25 -61.42 -59.29 16.35
C GLN A 25 -61.53 -57.95 15.59
N LEU A 26 -62.63 -57.20 15.66
CA LEU A 26 -62.78 -56.00 14.81
C LEU A 26 -61.76 -54.89 15.13
N LYS A 27 -61.39 -54.74 16.41
CA LYS A 27 -60.41 -53.74 16.87
C LYS A 27 -58.97 -54.14 16.53
N ASP A 28 -58.64 -55.42 16.63
CA ASP A 28 -57.33 -55.96 16.25
C ASP A 28 -57.16 -56.00 14.73
N VAL A 29 -58.22 -56.34 13.99
CA VAL A 29 -58.29 -56.26 12.52
C VAL A 29 -58.19 -54.80 12.08
N TYR A 30 -58.86 -53.85 12.74
CA TYR A 30 -58.70 -52.42 12.46
C TYR A 30 -57.27 -51.93 12.75
N HIS A 31 -56.67 -52.30 13.89
CA HIS A 31 -55.28 -51.94 14.19
C HIS A 31 -54.29 -52.56 13.20
N LYS A 32 -54.48 -53.82 12.80
CA LYS A 32 -53.75 -54.45 11.69
C LYS A 32 -53.95 -53.65 10.40
N ILE A 33 -55.18 -53.41 9.95
CA ILE A 33 -55.49 -52.68 8.70
C ILE A 33 -54.95 -51.25 8.68
N VAL A 34 -55.02 -50.51 9.81
CA VAL A 34 -54.50 -49.14 9.92
C VAL A 34 -52.98 -49.11 9.96
N SER A 35 -52.32 -50.16 10.47
CA SER A 35 -50.86 -50.28 10.46
C SER A 35 -50.29 -50.83 9.15
N ILE A 36 -51.11 -51.41 8.27
CA ILE A 36 -50.67 -51.92 6.95
C ILE A 36 -50.12 -50.79 6.07
N PRO A 37 -50.76 -49.62 5.89
CA PRO A 37 -50.20 -48.51 5.12
C PRO A 37 -48.84 -48.04 5.66
N GLU A 38 -48.69 -47.90 6.98
CA GLU A 38 -47.42 -47.48 7.61
C GLU A 38 -46.32 -48.54 7.43
N THR A 39 -46.67 -49.82 7.51
CA THR A 39 -45.74 -50.94 7.31
C THR A 39 -45.36 -51.09 5.84
N THR A 40 -46.31 -50.90 4.92
CA THR A 40 -46.09 -50.96 3.47
C THR A 40 -45.22 -49.80 3.00
N GLU A 41 -45.47 -48.60 3.50
CA GLU A 41 -44.65 -47.42 3.22
C GLU A 41 -43.22 -47.60 3.74
N ARG A 42 -43.06 -48.18 4.95
CA ARG A 42 -41.74 -48.53 5.50
C ARG A 42 -40.96 -49.50 4.60
N LEU A 43 -41.59 -50.62 4.24
CA LEU A 43 -40.97 -51.64 3.38
C LEU A 43 -40.65 -51.10 1.97
N TYR A 44 -41.51 -50.23 1.43
CA TYR A 44 -41.26 -49.56 0.16
C TYR A 44 -40.02 -48.67 0.22
N LEU A 45 -39.89 -47.82 1.24
CA LEU A 45 -38.75 -46.92 1.41
C LEU A 45 -37.44 -47.70 1.65
N GLU A 46 -37.47 -48.76 2.45
CA GLU A 46 -36.33 -49.67 2.63
C GLU A 46 -35.91 -50.31 1.30
N SER A 47 -36.87 -50.78 0.49
CA SER A 47 -36.58 -51.39 -0.82
C SER A 47 -35.95 -50.39 -1.81
N GLN A 48 -36.33 -49.11 -1.77
CA GLN A 48 -35.78 -48.11 -2.69
C GLN A 48 -34.30 -47.82 -2.41
N LEU A 49 -33.90 -47.79 -1.13
CA LEU A 49 -32.50 -47.61 -0.72
C LEU A 49 -31.67 -48.85 -1.02
N LEU A 50 -32.20 -50.05 -0.74
CA LEU A 50 -31.51 -51.32 -1.00
C LEU A 50 -31.28 -51.59 -2.49
N THR A 51 -32.21 -51.16 -3.35
CA THR A 51 -32.11 -51.33 -4.81
C THR A 51 -31.35 -50.21 -5.52
N GLY A 52 -30.86 -49.21 -4.77
CA GLY A 52 -30.16 -48.05 -5.34
C GLY A 52 -31.06 -47.10 -6.13
N LYS A 53 -32.38 -47.33 -6.18
CA LYS A 53 -33.36 -46.43 -6.82
C LYS A 53 -33.50 -45.09 -6.09
N MET A 54 -33.26 -45.10 -4.78
CA MET A 54 -33.10 -43.90 -3.96
C MET A 54 -31.68 -43.90 -3.40
N THR A 55 -30.87 -42.93 -3.79
CA THR A 55 -29.53 -42.73 -3.21
C THR A 55 -29.65 -42.00 -1.87
N PRO A 56 -28.63 -42.09 -0.99
CA PRO A 56 -28.58 -41.28 0.23
C PRO A 56 -28.74 -39.77 -0.02
N ILE A 57 -28.22 -39.25 -1.13
CA ILE A 57 -28.43 -37.85 -1.51
C ILE A 57 -29.87 -37.57 -1.94
N ASN A 58 -30.48 -38.44 -2.75
CA ASN A 58 -31.89 -38.29 -3.12
C ASN A 58 -32.79 -38.30 -1.86
N LEU A 59 -32.47 -39.14 -0.88
CA LEU A 59 -33.12 -39.15 0.43
C LEU A 59 -32.91 -37.81 1.16
N THR A 60 -31.68 -37.32 1.22
CA THR A 60 -31.32 -36.05 1.85
C THR A 60 -32.07 -34.87 1.25
N GLN A 61 -32.11 -34.77 -0.08
CA GLN A 61 -32.86 -33.75 -0.81
C GLN A 61 -34.36 -33.85 -0.55
N SER A 62 -34.92 -35.07 -0.46
CA SER A 62 -36.34 -35.27 -0.13
C SER A 62 -36.70 -34.84 1.30
N LEU A 63 -35.71 -34.90 2.22
CA LEU A 63 -35.89 -34.59 3.64
C LEU A 63 -35.81 -33.09 3.94
N PHE A 64 -35.09 -32.32 3.12
CA PHE A 64 -34.96 -30.89 3.30
C PHE A 64 -36.10 -30.09 2.66
N GLU A 65 -36.24 -28.84 3.08
CA GLU A 65 -37.17 -27.87 2.50
C GLU A 65 -36.68 -27.32 1.15
N ARG A 66 -35.37 -27.40 0.90
CA ARG A 66 -34.71 -27.01 -0.35
C ARG A 66 -33.70 -28.07 -0.78
N THR A 67 -33.52 -28.19 -2.08
CA THR A 67 -32.46 -29.01 -2.69
C THR A 67 -31.10 -28.35 -2.49
N ILE A 68 -30.08 -29.18 -2.31
CA ILE A 68 -28.68 -28.76 -2.18
C ILE A 68 -27.95 -29.29 -3.39
N ASP A 69 -27.18 -28.41 -4.02
CA ASP A 69 -26.21 -28.80 -5.02
C ASP A 69 -24.94 -29.29 -4.34
N GLU A 70 -24.51 -30.50 -4.68
CA GLU A 70 -23.34 -31.15 -4.07
C GLU A 70 -22.04 -30.38 -4.34
N THR A 71 -21.98 -29.60 -5.41
CA THR A 71 -20.79 -28.80 -5.73
C THR A 71 -20.72 -27.49 -4.95
N THR A 72 -21.75 -27.14 -4.17
CA THR A 72 -21.83 -25.85 -3.43
C THR A 72 -20.65 -25.63 -2.49
N PHE A 73 -20.07 -26.70 -1.94
CA PHE A 73 -19.00 -26.61 -0.95
C PHE A 73 -17.61 -27.01 -1.48
N GLU A 74 -17.54 -27.50 -2.72
CA GLU A 74 -16.33 -28.10 -3.30
C GLU A 74 -15.17 -27.11 -3.34
N GLU A 75 -15.41 -25.86 -3.75
CA GLU A 75 -14.40 -24.78 -3.79
C GLU A 75 -13.73 -24.54 -2.41
N TYR A 76 -14.50 -24.66 -1.32
CA TYR A 76 -13.98 -24.44 0.03
C TYR A 76 -13.20 -25.65 0.56
N SER A 77 -13.52 -26.85 0.07
CA SER A 77 -12.81 -28.09 0.42
C SER A 77 -11.33 -28.07 0.03
N GLU A 78 -11.01 -27.35 -1.05
CA GLU A 78 -9.65 -27.22 -1.57
C GLU A 78 -8.83 -26.11 -0.88
N MET A 79 -9.46 -25.28 -0.04
CA MET A 79 -8.79 -24.15 0.61
C MET A 79 -7.84 -24.59 1.74
N GLU A 80 -6.60 -24.10 1.72
CA GLU A 80 -5.64 -24.34 2.79
C GLU A 80 -5.94 -23.43 4.00
N ILE A 81 -6.40 -24.02 5.12
CA ILE A 81 -6.73 -23.28 6.36
C ILE A 81 -5.72 -23.45 7.50
N TYR A 82 -4.95 -24.55 7.54
CA TYR A 82 -4.06 -24.88 8.67
C TYR A 82 -2.96 -23.84 8.89
N SER A 83 -2.41 -23.30 7.80
CA SER A 83 -1.42 -22.21 7.84
C SER A 83 -2.06 -20.82 7.81
N GLY A 84 -3.38 -20.73 7.79
CA GLY A 84 -4.17 -19.52 7.59
C GLY A 84 -4.47 -19.24 6.10
N LEU A 85 -5.57 -18.54 5.85
CA LEU A 85 -5.98 -18.15 4.50
C LEU A 85 -4.90 -17.29 3.84
N LYS A 86 -4.74 -17.43 2.53
CA LYS A 86 -3.68 -16.77 1.75
C LYS A 86 -3.61 -15.27 2.03
N GLU A 87 -4.75 -14.57 1.94
CA GLU A 87 -4.87 -13.13 2.12
C GLU A 87 -4.55 -12.73 3.57
N GLN A 88 -5.00 -13.51 4.55
CA GLN A 88 -4.68 -13.28 5.95
C GLN A 88 -3.18 -13.43 6.24
N ARG A 89 -2.55 -14.47 5.69
CA ARG A 89 -1.10 -14.70 5.83
C ARG A 89 -0.33 -13.52 5.27
N GLU A 90 -0.74 -13.02 4.11
CA GLU A 90 -0.09 -11.90 3.45
C GLU A 90 -0.22 -10.60 4.25
N ILE A 91 -1.43 -10.25 4.69
CA ILE A 91 -1.68 -9.08 5.55
C ILE A 91 -0.94 -9.21 6.89
N SER A 92 -0.94 -10.40 7.51
CA SER A 92 -0.25 -10.64 8.79
C SER A 92 1.27 -10.53 8.65
N LYS A 93 1.83 -11.01 7.54
CA LYS A 93 3.25 -10.85 7.22
C LYS A 93 3.60 -9.37 7.09
N MET A 94 2.85 -8.61 6.31
CA MET A 94 3.08 -7.17 6.17
C MET A 94 2.90 -6.41 7.49
N LEU A 95 1.86 -6.73 8.28
CA LEU A 95 1.69 -6.14 9.62
C LEU A 95 2.88 -6.46 10.54
N SER A 96 3.44 -7.66 10.47
CA SER A 96 4.62 -8.04 11.25
C SER A 96 5.88 -7.30 10.80
N GLU A 97 6.02 -7.04 9.49
CA GLU A 97 7.09 -6.22 8.90
C GLU A 97 6.91 -4.75 9.37
N ALA A 98 5.69 -4.23 9.34
CA ALA A 98 5.36 -2.88 9.80
C ALA A 98 5.65 -2.66 11.29
N LYS A 99 5.32 -3.66 12.14
CA LYS A 99 5.62 -3.61 13.58
C LYS A 99 7.13 -3.63 13.90
N LYS A 100 7.96 -4.08 12.96
CA LYS A 100 9.43 -4.04 13.07
C LYS A 100 10.01 -2.72 12.55
N SER A 101 9.17 -1.81 12.03
CA SER A 101 9.62 -0.52 11.56
C SER A 101 10.40 0.21 12.65
N LYS A 102 11.51 0.82 12.24
CA LYS A 102 12.34 1.67 13.09
C LYS A 102 11.86 3.12 13.11
N THR A 103 10.82 3.46 12.35
CA THR A 103 10.33 4.83 12.21
C THR A 103 9.50 5.24 13.43
N THR A 104 10.11 6.02 14.32
CA THR A 104 9.46 6.56 15.52
C THR A 104 8.81 7.92 15.25
N ASP A 105 7.96 8.38 16.16
CA ASP A 105 7.36 9.72 16.06
C ASP A 105 8.44 10.82 16.17
N GLU A 106 9.54 10.58 16.91
CA GLU A 106 10.70 11.48 16.92
C GLU A 106 11.39 11.55 15.56
N ILE A 107 11.46 10.44 14.82
CA ILE A 107 11.99 10.44 13.45
C ILE A 107 11.09 11.23 12.51
N ARG A 108 9.76 11.05 12.60
CA ARG A 108 8.77 11.80 11.81
C ARG A 108 8.90 13.31 12.07
N MET A 109 8.95 13.71 13.34
CA MET A 109 9.14 15.11 13.72
C MET A 109 10.48 15.65 13.21
N ALA A 110 11.58 14.92 13.38
CA ALA A 110 12.90 15.37 12.91
C ALA A 110 12.95 15.57 11.38
N ILE A 111 12.30 14.69 10.61
CA ILE A 111 12.17 14.87 9.15
C ILE A 111 11.30 16.09 8.85
N GLY A 112 10.14 16.23 9.51
CA GLY A 112 9.22 17.34 9.29
C GLY A 112 9.83 18.71 9.62
N ASP A 113 10.53 18.81 10.74
CA ASP A 113 11.25 20.01 11.14
C ASP A 113 12.38 20.32 10.15
N GLY A 114 13.15 19.31 9.74
CA GLY A 114 14.19 19.49 8.74
C GLY A 114 13.67 19.97 7.39
N LEU A 115 12.53 19.46 6.94
CA LEU A 115 11.90 19.92 5.70
C LEU A 115 11.44 21.38 5.80
N LYS A 116 10.85 21.78 6.94
CA LYS A 116 10.48 23.19 7.18
C LYS A 116 11.69 24.11 7.16
N GLU A 117 12.82 23.68 7.74
CA GLU A 117 14.05 24.47 7.68
C GLU A 117 14.49 24.70 6.23
N LEU A 118 14.38 23.71 5.34
CA LEU A 118 14.70 23.85 3.90
C LEU A 118 13.81 24.88 3.17
N GLU A 119 12.55 25.03 3.55
CA GLU A 119 11.65 26.02 2.96
C GLU A 119 12.15 27.46 3.16
N GLY A 120 12.74 27.72 4.33
CA GLY A 120 13.32 29.00 4.70
C GLY A 120 14.48 29.46 3.82
N TYR A 121 14.95 28.60 2.91
CA TYR A 121 16.07 28.85 1.99
C TYR A 121 15.62 29.24 0.58
N SER A 122 14.32 29.24 0.29
CA SER A 122 13.77 29.66 -1.00
C SER A 122 14.27 31.05 -1.44
N ASN A 123 14.50 31.94 -0.48
CA ASN A 123 15.05 33.28 -0.70
C ASN A 123 16.55 33.32 -1.07
N LEU A 124 17.32 32.26 -0.81
CA LEU A 124 18.74 32.21 -1.23
C LEU A 124 18.89 31.99 -2.73
N LYS A 125 17.90 31.38 -3.38
CA LYS A 125 17.94 31.12 -4.82
C LYS A 125 17.96 32.40 -5.65
N SER A 126 17.30 33.47 -5.20
CA SER A 126 17.39 34.78 -5.85
C SER A 126 18.77 35.39 -5.66
N ILE A 127 19.34 35.29 -4.46
CA ILE A 127 20.68 35.82 -4.15
C ILE A 127 21.76 35.08 -4.97
N PHE A 128 21.67 33.76 -5.12
CA PHE A 128 22.59 33.00 -5.96
C PHE A 128 22.48 33.32 -7.47
N LYS A 129 21.37 33.92 -7.92
CA LYS A 129 21.26 34.43 -9.30
C LYS A 129 21.96 35.79 -9.47
N GLU A 130 22.14 36.55 -8.38
CA GLU A 130 22.85 37.84 -8.40
C GLU A 130 24.36 37.65 -8.49
N ILE A 131 24.90 36.49 -8.10
CA ILE A 131 26.35 36.20 -8.16
C ILE A 131 26.77 35.92 -9.61
N ASP A 132 27.59 36.81 -10.17
CA ASP A 132 28.30 36.58 -11.44
C ASP A 132 29.81 36.48 -11.18
N SER A 133 30.35 35.27 -11.24
CA SER A 133 31.79 35.00 -11.06
C SER A 133 32.65 35.70 -12.12
N ASN A 134 32.13 35.93 -13.32
CA ASN A 134 32.87 36.64 -14.36
C ASN A 134 32.98 38.12 -14.02
N SER A 135 31.92 38.71 -13.48
CA SER A 135 31.92 40.11 -13.02
C SER A 135 33.01 40.36 -11.97
N VAL A 136 33.17 39.44 -11.00
CA VAL A 136 34.20 39.54 -9.95
C VAL A 136 35.61 39.45 -10.54
N ILE A 137 35.84 38.52 -11.47
CA ILE A 137 37.15 38.39 -12.16
C ILE A 137 37.45 39.63 -12.98
N ILE A 138 36.46 40.18 -13.68
CA ILE A 138 36.58 41.41 -14.46
C ILE A 138 36.93 42.58 -13.54
N ASP A 139 36.29 42.71 -12.38
CA ASP A 139 36.58 43.78 -11.44
C ASP A 139 37.97 43.65 -10.82
N ILE A 140 38.40 42.43 -10.47
CA ILE A 140 39.79 42.17 -10.06
C ILE A 140 40.76 42.58 -11.16
N GLN A 141 40.48 42.23 -12.42
CA GLN A 141 41.34 42.58 -13.55
C GLN A 141 41.43 44.10 -13.74
N LYS A 142 40.31 44.81 -13.66
CA LYS A 142 40.31 46.28 -13.71
C LYS A 142 41.21 46.88 -12.63
N ILE A 143 41.13 46.38 -11.39
CA ILE A 143 41.94 46.89 -10.27
C ILE A 143 43.42 46.48 -10.41
N GLU A 144 43.71 45.31 -10.98
CA GLU A 144 45.07 44.86 -11.28
C GLU A 144 45.68 45.71 -12.40
N ASP A 145 44.97 45.94 -13.49
CA ASP A 145 45.37 46.81 -14.60
C ASP A 145 45.65 48.24 -14.09
N ARG A 146 44.87 48.72 -13.10
CA ARG A 146 45.16 49.99 -12.40
C ARG A 146 46.50 49.97 -11.66
N SER A 147 46.94 48.85 -11.11
CA SER A 147 48.27 48.70 -10.50
C SER A 147 49.39 48.51 -11.51
N GLU A 148 49.05 47.88 -12.65
CA GLU A 148 49.95 47.70 -13.79
C GLU A 148 50.14 48.97 -14.61
N PHE A 149 49.31 50.00 -14.40
CA PHE A 149 49.65 51.40 -14.64
C PHE A 149 50.86 51.79 -13.79
N LYS A 150 51.98 51.16 -14.08
CA LYS A 150 53.28 51.64 -13.71
C LYS A 150 53.38 52.98 -14.41
N LEU A 151 53.65 53.99 -13.60
CA LEU A 151 54.24 55.26 -14.04
C LEU A 151 55.58 55.08 -14.80
N ASP A 152 55.94 53.84 -15.16
CA ASP A 152 57.10 53.30 -15.85
C ASP A 152 56.60 52.33 -16.94
N PHE A 153 56.31 52.89 -18.12
CA PHE A 153 55.68 52.19 -19.24
C PHE A 153 56.66 51.18 -19.87
N ARG A 154 56.20 49.95 -20.16
CA ARG A 154 57.03 48.85 -20.73
C ARG A 154 57.19 48.88 -22.26
N SER A 155 56.61 49.83 -22.98
CA SER A 155 56.51 49.74 -24.45
C SER A 155 57.64 50.42 -25.25
N PHE A 156 58.63 51.07 -24.63
CA PHE A 156 59.74 51.70 -25.37
C PHE A 156 61.08 51.51 -24.68
N SER A 157 62.15 51.64 -25.46
CA SER A 157 63.51 51.13 -25.24
C SER A 157 64.05 51.16 -23.79
N LYS A 158 64.98 50.23 -23.51
CA LYS A 158 65.69 50.04 -22.23
C LYS A 158 66.35 51.32 -21.64
N TYR A 159 66.41 52.41 -22.41
CA TYR A 159 67.05 53.69 -22.07
C TYR A 159 66.08 54.82 -21.62
N ASP A 160 64.76 54.65 -21.71
CA ASP A 160 63.76 55.67 -21.30
C ASP A 160 62.83 55.23 -20.15
N LYS A 161 63.32 54.39 -19.23
CA LYS A 161 62.65 54.02 -17.96
C LYS A 161 62.65 55.14 -16.91
N LEU A 162 62.37 56.36 -17.35
CA LEU A 162 62.33 57.54 -16.49
C LEU A 162 60.88 57.88 -16.16
N TYR A 163 60.43 57.28 -15.06
CA TYR A 163 59.15 57.41 -14.37
C TYR A 163 58.50 58.81 -14.47
N LEU A 164 57.17 58.86 -14.61
CA LEU A 164 56.37 60.08 -14.56
C LEU A 164 56.66 60.93 -13.31
N LEU A 165 56.70 60.29 -12.13
CA LEU A 165 57.08 60.93 -10.85
C LEU A 165 58.50 61.50 -10.89
N ARG A 166 59.42 60.80 -11.57
CA ARG A 166 60.81 61.29 -11.75
C ARG A 166 60.85 62.50 -12.68
N ARG A 167 60.00 62.57 -13.70
CA ARG A 167 59.88 63.76 -14.58
C ARG A 167 59.29 64.95 -13.83
N ILE A 168 58.24 64.74 -13.04
CA ILE A 168 57.68 65.75 -12.13
C ILE A 168 58.75 66.26 -11.16
N GLY A 169 59.47 65.34 -10.51
CA GLY A 169 60.54 65.69 -9.57
C GLY A 169 61.69 66.45 -10.24
N VAL A 170 62.01 66.18 -11.51
CA VAL A 170 63.02 66.95 -12.26
C VAL A 170 62.51 68.35 -12.59
N VAL A 171 61.28 68.49 -13.10
CA VAL A 171 60.67 69.81 -13.38
C VAL A 171 60.62 70.65 -12.11
N LYS A 172 60.15 70.06 -11.00
CA LYS A 172 60.13 70.67 -9.68
C LYS A 172 61.51 71.20 -9.27
N LYS A 173 62.55 70.34 -9.30
CA LYS A 173 63.93 70.74 -8.95
C LYS A 173 64.46 71.88 -9.80
N ILE A 174 64.12 71.91 -11.09
CA ILE A 174 64.54 72.99 -12.00
C ILE A 174 63.86 74.30 -11.61
N ILE A 175 62.55 74.28 -11.35
CA ILE A 175 61.80 75.48 -10.92
C ILE A 175 62.28 75.97 -9.55
N GLU A 176 62.49 75.07 -8.58
CA GLU A 176 63.05 75.41 -7.27
C GLU A 176 64.45 76.03 -7.38
N SER A 177 65.30 75.49 -8.26
CA SER A 177 66.62 76.06 -8.55
C SER A 177 66.52 77.47 -9.12
N LEU A 178 65.57 77.73 -10.02
CA LEU A 178 65.34 79.08 -10.58
C LEU A 178 64.78 80.05 -9.52
N GLN A 179 63.89 79.58 -8.64
CA GLN A 179 63.35 80.36 -7.52
C GLN A 179 64.42 80.74 -6.49
N SER A 180 65.32 79.81 -6.15
CA SER A 180 66.47 80.06 -5.26
C SER A 180 67.38 81.15 -5.85
N ILE A 181 67.70 81.10 -7.14
CA ILE A 181 68.51 82.14 -7.81
C ILE A 181 67.83 83.53 -7.71
N VAL A 182 66.52 83.62 -7.93
CA VAL A 182 65.77 84.88 -7.80
C VAL A 182 65.71 85.41 -6.37
N LYS A 183 65.67 84.50 -5.38
CA LYS A 183 65.58 84.85 -3.97
C LYS A 183 66.92 85.32 -3.40
N GLU A 184 68.01 84.66 -3.78
CA GLU A 184 69.35 84.89 -3.22
C GLU A 184 70.06 86.11 -3.84
N ASN A 185 69.68 86.50 -5.06
CA ASN A 185 70.34 87.58 -5.79
C ASN A 185 69.46 88.82 -5.90
N LYS A 186 70.03 90.01 -5.67
CA LYS A 186 69.35 91.31 -5.90
C LYS A 186 69.26 91.64 -7.39
N GLU A 187 70.27 91.26 -8.17
CA GLU A 187 70.35 91.39 -9.63
C GLU A 187 71.04 90.14 -10.22
N LEU A 188 70.83 89.85 -11.51
CA LEU A 188 71.49 88.71 -12.18
C LEU A 188 72.83 89.17 -12.78
N ASP A 189 73.94 88.78 -12.13
CA ASP A 189 75.27 88.92 -12.71
C ASP A 189 75.53 87.91 -13.85
N SER A 190 76.70 87.96 -14.48
CA SER A 190 77.03 87.08 -15.63
C SER A 190 77.01 85.59 -15.28
N SER A 191 77.42 85.24 -14.06
CA SER A 191 77.44 83.86 -13.57
C SER A 191 76.01 83.33 -13.38
N ASN A 192 75.17 84.09 -12.67
CA ASN A 192 73.78 83.75 -12.42
C ASN A 192 72.97 83.69 -13.72
N LYS A 193 73.21 84.59 -14.68
CA LYS A 193 72.58 84.53 -16.01
C LYS A 193 72.88 83.22 -16.73
N THR A 194 74.15 82.81 -16.75
CA THR A 194 74.57 81.53 -17.36
C THR A 194 73.88 80.34 -16.69
N GLN A 195 73.74 80.38 -15.36
CA GLN A 195 73.05 79.33 -14.60
C GLN A 195 71.54 79.29 -14.89
N VAL A 196 70.90 80.46 -14.99
CA VAL A 196 69.48 80.57 -15.38
C VAL A 196 69.26 80.03 -16.79
N GLU A 197 70.11 80.40 -17.75
CA GLU A 197 70.04 79.90 -19.12
C GLU A 197 70.17 78.37 -19.17
N HIS A 198 71.11 77.78 -18.44
CA HIS A 198 71.23 76.32 -18.35
C HIS A 198 69.97 75.68 -17.77
N ARG A 199 69.40 76.25 -16.70
CA ARG A 199 68.17 75.72 -16.08
C ARG A 199 66.94 75.86 -16.96
N LEU A 200 66.83 76.94 -17.71
CA LEU A 200 65.75 77.13 -18.68
C LEU A 200 65.89 76.19 -19.88
N LYS A 201 67.12 75.91 -20.33
CA LYS A 201 67.41 74.87 -21.35
C LYS A 201 67.03 73.48 -20.83
N ASP A 202 67.41 73.15 -19.59
CA ASP A 202 67.02 71.90 -18.93
C ASP A 202 65.48 71.78 -18.87
N LEU A 203 64.78 72.85 -18.47
CA LEU A 203 63.32 72.88 -18.40
C LEU A 203 62.71 72.63 -19.77
N HIS A 204 63.14 73.37 -20.80
CA HIS A 204 62.65 73.22 -22.17
C HIS A 204 62.87 71.80 -22.70
N GLN A 205 64.05 71.22 -22.46
CA GLN A 205 64.38 69.87 -22.91
C GLN A 205 63.52 68.82 -22.20
N VAL A 206 63.31 68.95 -20.89
CA VAL A 206 62.51 68.01 -20.09
C VAL A 206 61.04 68.09 -20.48
N THR A 207 60.47 69.29 -20.62
CA THR A 207 59.05 69.45 -20.99
C THR A 207 58.81 68.96 -22.41
N ARG A 208 59.65 69.36 -23.39
CA ARG A 208 59.52 68.94 -24.79
C ARG A 208 59.66 67.43 -24.98
N ARG A 209 60.62 66.78 -24.31
CA ARG A 209 60.79 65.32 -24.39
C ARG A 209 59.66 64.54 -23.73
N SER A 210 58.88 65.20 -22.86
CA SER A 210 57.80 64.56 -22.15
C SER A 210 56.44 64.68 -22.86
N ILE A 211 56.30 65.55 -23.88
CA ILE A 211 55.03 65.74 -24.63
C ILE A 211 54.48 64.41 -25.20
N PRO A 212 55.25 63.58 -25.94
CA PRO A 212 54.71 62.33 -26.49
C PRO A 212 54.28 61.35 -25.39
N LEU A 213 54.99 61.35 -24.25
CA LEU A 213 54.63 60.54 -23.09
C LEU A 213 53.29 61.04 -22.50
N PHE A 214 53.10 62.35 -22.39
CA PHE A 214 51.89 62.94 -21.84
C PHE A 214 50.66 62.74 -22.74
N ASP A 215 50.82 62.82 -24.07
CA ASP A 215 49.74 62.53 -25.01
C ASP A 215 49.31 61.06 -24.97
N LEU A 216 50.27 60.13 -24.85
CA LEU A 216 49.99 58.70 -24.67
C LEU A 216 49.27 58.42 -23.34
N LEU A 217 49.65 59.12 -22.26
CA LEU A 217 48.99 58.99 -20.97
C LEU A 217 47.57 59.55 -20.99
N LYS A 218 47.37 60.69 -21.66
CA LYS A 218 46.04 61.27 -21.86
C LYS A 218 45.14 60.31 -22.64
N MET A 219 45.64 59.74 -23.74
CA MET A 219 44.91 58.72 -24.50
C MET A 219 44.64 57.46 -23.69
N ALA A 220 45.61 56.96 -22.93
CA ALA A 220 45.41 55.79 -22.06
C ALA A 220 44.32 56.04 -21.02
N ILE A 221 44.13 57.27 -20.55
CA ILE A 221 43.16 57.61 -19.51
C ILE A 221 41.79 57.94 -20.09
N GLU A 222 41.74 58.59 -21.25
CA GLU A 222 40.51 58.78 -22.01
C GLU A 222 39.94 57.43 -22.47
N MET A 223 40.80 56.53 -22.97
CA MET A 223 40.41 55.15 -23.33
C MET A 223 39.97 54.34 -22.12
N ASN A 224 40.55 54.62 -20.95
CA ASN A 224 40.19 53.97 -19.71
C ASN A 224 39.23 54.81 -18.88
N SER A 225 38.45 55.78 -19.36
CA SER A 225 37.67 56.69 -18.47
C SER A 225 36.75 56.00 -17.43
N ALA A 226 36.47 54.70 -17.59
CA ALA A 226 35.92 53.80 -16.57
C ALA A 226 36.85 53.51 -15.34
N PHE A 227 38.09 54.03 -15.35
CA PHE A 227 39.19 53.81 -14.40
C PHE A 227 38.89 54.32 -12.98
N PHE A 228 37.90 55.21 -12.87
CA PHE A 228 37.49 55.91 -11.66
C PHE A 228 36.03 55.62 -11.30
N GLU A 229 35.40 54.60 -11.91
CA GLU A 229 34.02 54.26 -11.60
C GLU A 229 33.91 53.68 -10.19
N SER A 230 33.06 54.29 -9.37
CA SER A 230 32.82 53.96 -7.95
C SER A 230 32.15 52.60 -7.70
N ASN A 231 32.04 51.75 -8.73
CA ASN A 231 31.27 50.50 -8.70
C ASN A 231 32.15 49.24 -8.72
N THR A 232 33.48 49.39 -8.61
CA THR A 232 34.48 48.31 -8.67
C THR A 232 34.40 47.32 -7.50
N THR A 233 33.67 47.64 -6.43
CA THR A 233 33.43 46.73 -5.29
C THR A 233 32.05 46.08 -5.30
N SER A 234 31.15 46.46 -6.21
CA SER A 234 29.77 45.97 -6.21
C SER A 234 29.66 44.45 -6.34
N SER A 235 30.54 43.83 -7.12
CA SER A 235 30.61 42.37 -7.25
C SER A 235 31.06 41.69 -5.94
N PHE A 236 31.97 42.30 -5.18
CA PHE A 236 32.39 41.83 -3.86
C PHE A 236 31.30 42.00 -2.80
N ASP A 237 30.56 43.11 -2.84
CA ASP A 237 29.41 43.33 -1.95
C ASP A 237 28.30 42.32 -2.19
N THR A 238 28.03 41.96 -3.44
CA THR A 238 27.09 40.88 -3.79
C THR A 238 27.55 39.53 -3.23
N ILE A 239 28.83 39.18 -3.39
CA ILE A 239 29.39 37.96 -2.77
C ILE A 239 29.23 38.02 -1.25
N LYS A 240 29.57 39.15 -0.61
CA LYS A 240 29.49 39.32 0.83
C LYS A 240 28.06 39.13 1.34
N LYS A 241 27.09 39.76 0.69
CA LYS A 241 25.66 39.61 1.01
C LYS A 241 25.23 38.14 0.91
N ALA A 242 25.64 37.43 -0.14
CA ALA A 242 25.35 36.01 -0.30
C ALA A 242 25.99 35.15 0.79
N LEU A 243 27.25 35.44 1.11
CA LEU A 243 27.99 34.76 2.17
C LEU A 243 27.34 34.95 3.54
N ASP A 244 26.93 36.18 3.87
CA ASP A 244 26.28 36.53 5.13
C ASP A 244 24.95 35.80 5.30
N GLU A 245 24.12 35.77 4.25
CA GLU A 245 22.83 35.07 4.28
C GLU A 245 23.02 33.56 4.40
N VAL A 246 23.94 32.98 3.60
CA VAL A 246 24.26 31.54 3.67
C VAL A 246 24.78 31.18 5.06
N MET A 247 25.70 31.97 5.64
CA MET A 247 26.23 31.71 6.99
C MET A 247 25.19 31.86 8.08
N GLY A 248 24.32 32.87 7.99
CA GLY A 248 23.22 33.08 8.94
C GLY A 248 22.24 31.91 8.95
N LYS A 249 22.11 31.23 7.81
CA LYS A 249 21.25 30.06 7.66
C LYS A 249 21.98 28.74 7.91
N LEU A 250 23.27 28.61 7.63
CA LEU A 250 24.05 27.35 7.69
C LEU A 250 23.87 26.54 8.99
N ALA A 251 23.63 27.19 10.12
CA ALA A 251 23.29 26.52 11.39
C ALA A 251 22.00 25.66 11.29
N GLU A 252 21.01 26.14 10.55
CA GLU A 252 19.77 25.43 10.24
C GLU A 252 20.02 24.28 9.25
N VAL A 253 20.87 24.45 8.23
CA VAL A 253 21.26 23.34 7.31
C VAL A 253 21.89 22.19 8.11
N LYS A 254 22.73 22.51 9.09
CA LYS A 254 23.37 21.49 9.93
C LYS A 254 22.38 20.66 10.75
N LYS A 255 21.17 21.15 11.03
CA LYS A 255 20.11 20.33 11.67
C LYS A 255 19.61 19.19 10.76
N LEU A 256 19.86 19.29 9.45
CA LEU A 256 19.53 18.24 8.49
C LEU A 256 20.58 17.13 8.43
N GLU A 257 21.73 17.34 9.07
CA GLU A 257 22.77 16.32 9.17
C GLU A 257 22.21 15.08 9.89
N GLY A 258 22.43 13.91 9.30
CA GLY A 258 21.90 12.65 9.83
C GLY A 258 20.41 12.41 9.58
N LEU A 259 19.69 13.31 8.88
CA LEU A 259 18.33 13.01 8.41
C LEU A 259 18.32 11.99 7.26
N ALA A 260 19.38 11.92 6.45
CA ALA A 260 19.48 10.96 5.34
C ALA A 260 19.26 9.51 5.82
N GLU A 261 19.93 9.10 6.90
CA GLU A 261 19.75 7.77 7.48
C GLU A 261 18.32 7.52 7.95
N LYS A 262 17.66 8.54 8.50
CA LYS A 262 16.27 8.47 8.98
C LYS A 262 15.26 8.34 7.82
N LEU A 263 15.55 8.94 6.66
CA LEU A 263 14.68 8.82 5.47
C LEU A 263 14.62 7.39 4.94
N ASN A 264 15.65 6.56 5.17
CA ASN A 264 15.63 5.16 4.75
C ASN A 264 14.58 4.33 5.50
N SER A 265 14.34 4.61 6.79
CA SER A 265 13.28 3.90 7.53
C SER A 265 11.90 4.29 7.00
N MET A 266 11.69 5.58 6.72
CA MET A 266 10.44 6.07 6.13
C MET A 266 10.20 5.50 4.73
N LYS A 267 11.23 5.46 3.88
CA LYS A 267 11.17 4.83 2.56
C LYS A 267 10.77 3.35 2.64
N SER A 268 11.30 2.62 3.63
CA SER A 268 10.93 1.22 3.86
C SER A 268 9.45 1.07 4.25
N ASP A 269 8.93 1.97 5.09
CA ASP A 269 7.52 1.95 5.48
C ASP A 269 6.61 2.25 4.28
N MET A 270 6.97 3.22 3.44
CA MET A 270 6.23 3.55 2.22
C MET A 270 6.21 2.39 1.23
N ALA A 271 7.34 1.72 1.01
CA ALA A 271 7.41 0.55 0.14
C ALA A 271 6.50 -0.60 0.62
N LEU A 272 6.36 -0.76 1.95
CA LEU A 272 5.46 -1.75 2.53
C LEU A 272 3.98 -1.38 2.31
N LEU A 273 3.63 -0.09 2.35
CA LEU A 273 2.29 0.38 2.01
C LEU A 273 1.95 0.18 0.53
N GLU A 274 2.89 0.48 -0.37
CA GLU A 274 2.72 0.20 -1.80
C GLU A 274 2.50 -1.29 -2.06
N LYS A 275 3.29 -2.15 -1.40
CA LYS A 275 3.08 -3.60 -1.45
C LYS A 275 1.69 -4.00 -0.94
N LEU A 276 1.18 -3.39 0.13
CA LEU A 276 -0.18 -3.66 0.61
C LEU A 276 -1.23 -3.24 -0.41
N ARG A 277 -1.11 -2.04 -0.98
CA ARG A 277 -1.98 -1.52 -2.05
C ARG A 277 -2.01 -2.47 -3.25
N ASP A 278 -0.84 -2.96 -3.67
CA ASP A 278 -0.68 -3.70 -4.92
C ASP A 278 -0.94 -5.22 -4.75
N SER A 279 -0.83 -5.76 -3.53
CA SER A 279 -1.02 -7.20 -3.22
C SER A 279 -2.41 -7.75 -3.52
N LYS A 280 -3.42 -6.88 -3.66
CA LYS A 280 -4.85 -7.26 -3.69
C LYS A 280 -5.31 -8.04 -2.46
N ALA A 281 -4.52 -8.19 -1.40
CA ALA A 281 -4.86 -9.03 -0.25
C ALA A 281 -6.13 -8.53 0.46
N VAL A 282 -6.26 -7.22 0.69
CA VAL A 282 -7.47 -6.62 1.31
C VAL A 282 -8.70 -6.81 0.43
N SER A 283 -8.58 -6.61 -0.88
CA SER A 283 -9.68 -6.89 -1.81
C SER A 283 -10.04 -8.37 -1.86
N GLY A 284 -9.05 -9.27 -1.75
CA GLY A 284 -9.27 -10.71 -1.67
C GLY A 284 -10.06 -11.12 -0.42
N VAL A 285 -9.77 -10.49 0.74
CA VAL A 285 -10.59 -10.67 1.96
C VAL A 285 -12.05 -10.26 1.73
N ARG A 286 -12.29 -9.13 1.06
CA ARG A 286 -13.65 -8.69 0.71
C ARG A 286 -14.34 -9.68 -0.24
N THR A 287 -13.65 -10.14 -1.29
CA THR A 287 -14.19 -11.12 -2.23
C THR A 287 -14.53 -12.44 -1.54
N LEU A 288 -13.66 -12.93 -0.65
CA LEU A 288 -13.93 -14.13 0.11
C LEU A 288 -15.14 -13.97 1.04
N GLU A 289 -15.27 -12.86 1.76
CA GLU A 289 -16.45 -12.59 2.59
C GLU A 289 -17.74 -12.59 1.75
N GLN A 290 -17.70 -11.97 0.57
CA GLN A 290 -18.85 -11.93 -0.34
C GLN A 290 -19.21 -13.32 -0.85
N ASN A 291 -18.23 -14.15 -1.23
CA ASN A 291 -18.45 -15.52 -1.69
C ASN A 291 -19.03 -16.41 -0.57
N LEU A 292 -18.47 -16.33 0.64
CA LEU A 292 -18.97 -17.05 1.81
C LEU A 292 -20.41 -16.65 2.14
N LYS A 293 -20.72 -15.35 2.07
CA LYS A 293 -22.07 -14.84 2.31
C LYS A 293 -23.05 -15.27 1.22
N ALA A 294 -22.67 -15.19 -0.05
CA ALA A 294 -23.49 -15.66 -1.17
C ALA A 294 -23.80 -17.15 -1.04
N THR A 295 -22.79 -17.96 -0.68
CA THR A 295 -22.96 -19.40 -0.43
C THR A 295 -23.84 -19.66 0.79
N THR A 296 -23.69 -18.86 1.85
CA THR A 296 -24.55 -18.91 3.04
C THR A 296 -26.03 -18.73 2.68
N VAL A 297 -26.35 -17.82 1.76
CA VAL A 297 -27.73 -17.60 1.30
C VAL A 297 -28.31 -18.81 0.57
N LEU A 298 -27.49 -19.61 -0.13
CA LEU A 298 -27.94 -20.83 -0.79
C LEU A 298 -28.33 -21.93 0.22
N ILE A 299 -27.65 -21.94 1.37
CA ILE A 299 -27.88 -22.92 2.44
C ILE A 299 -28.90 -22.46 3.49
N GLU A 300 -29.32 -21.20 3.44
CA GLU A 300 -30.43 -20.70 4.25
C GLU A 300 -31.66 -21.59 4.01
N ARG A 301 -32.16 -22.20 5.09
CA ARG A 301 -33.33 -23.11 5.11
C ARG A 301 -33.07 -24.53 4.61
N ILE A 302 -31.82 -24.99 4.59
CA ILE A 302 -31.53 -26.43 4.66
C ILE A 302 -31.91 -26.93 6.06
N ARG A 303 -33.21 -27.17 6.24
CA ARG A 303 -33.80 -27.64 7.49
C ARG A 303 -34.57 -28.90 7.21
N MET A 304 -34.35 -29.88 8.06
CA MET A 304 -35.19 -31.07 8.08
C MET A 304 -36.46 -30.75 8.86
N SER A 305 -37.63 -30.99 8.25
CA SER A 305 -38.89 -30.79 8.96
C SER A 305 -39.10 -31.88 10.01
N LYS A 306 -39.76 -31.52 11.12
CA LYS A 306 -40.05 -32.47 12.21
C LYS A 306 -40.90 -33.65 11.73
N ASP A 307 -41.91 -33.37 10.91
CA ASP A 307 -42.81 -34.38 10.34
C ASP A 307 -42.06 -35.37 9.44
N LYS A 308 -41.10 -34.87 8.62
CA LYS A 308 -40.25 -35.72 7.79
C LYS A 308 -39.33 -36.57 8.67
N TYR A 309 -38.69 -36.01 9.69
CA TYR A 309 -37.85 -36.78 10.59
C TYR A 309 -38.60 -37.92 11.29
N GLU A 310 -39.77 -37.63 11.87
CA GLU A 310 -40.59 -38.64 12.58
C GLU A 310 -41.07 -39.78 11.67
N LYS A 311 -41.25 -39.49 10.37
CA LYS A 311 -41.60 -40.49 9.36
C LYS A 311 -40.48 -41.51 9.13
N TYR A 312 -39.24 -41.05 8.96
CA TYR A 312 -38.11 -41.91 8.59
C TYR A 312 -37.38 -42.52 9.79
N GLN A 313 -37.50 -41.94 10.99
CA GLN A 313 -36.82 -42.47 12.20
C GLN A 313 -37.29 -43.87 12.61
N LYS A 314 -38.54 -44.24 12.25
CA LYS A 314 -39.14 -45.55 12.58
C LYS A 314 -38.62 -46.71 11.72
N ILE A 315 -37.63 -46.45 10.85
CA ILE A 315 -37.11 -47.38 9.86
C ILE A 315 -35.66 -47.72 10.24
N ASP A 316 -35.43 -48.93 10.75
CA ASP A 316 -34.16 -49.32 11.37
C ASP A 316 -32.97 -49.19 10.38
N LEU A 317 -33.15 -49.62 9.14
CA LEU A 317 -32.15 -49.54 8.06
C LEU A 317 -31.79 -48.08 7.67
N ILE A 318 -32.70 -47.14 7.88
CA ILE A 318 -32.54 -45.73 7.49
C ILE A 318 -32.03 -44.89 8.66
N SER A 319 -32.20 -45.37 9.90
CA SER A 319 -31.88 -44.65 11.13
C SER A 319 -30.44 -44.13 11.16
N SER A 320 -29.47 -44.89 10.66
CA SER A 320 -28.05 -44.49 10.63
C SER A 320 -27.76 -43.35 9.65
N VAL A 321 -28.27 -43.42 8.41
CA VAL A 321 -28.18 -42.33 7.41
C VAL A 321 -28.94 -41.12 7.88
N LEU A 322 -30.14 -41.32 8.45
CA LEU A 322 -30.98 -40.24 8.94
C LEU A 322 -30.27 -39.45 10.03
N GLN A 323 -29.54 -40.11 10.94
CA GLN A 323 -28.70 -39.44 11.93
C GLN A 323 -27.62 -38.56 11.28
N GLN A 324 -26.96 -39.02 10.22
CA GLN A 324 -25.97 -38.21 9.49
C GLN A 324 -26.63 -36.99 8.83
N ILE A 325 -27.80 -37.16 8.22
CA ILE A 325 -28.60 -36.08 7.62
C ILE A 325 -29.04 -35.06 8.69
N VAL A 326 -29.43 -35.52 9.89
CA VAL A 326 -29.76 -34.65 11.03
C VAL A 326 -28.53 -33.83 11.46
N ILE A 327 -27.38 -34.48 11.59
CA ILE A 327 -26.12 -33.82 11.97
C ILE A 327 -25.76 -32.76 10.93
N PHE A 328 -25.82 -33.11 9.64
CA PHE A 328 -25.58 -32.18 8.55
C PHE A 328 -26.53 -30.97 8.59
N SER A 329 -27.84 -31.18 8.77
CA SER A 329 -28.80 -30.08 8.90
C SER A 329 -28.52 -29.17 10.11
N LYS A 330 -28.09 -29.74 11.25
CA LYS A 330 -27.66 -28.94 12.41
C LYS A 330 -26.40 -28.13 12.10
N SER A 331 -25.43 -28.71 11.40
CA SER A 331 -24.22 -28.02 10.95
C SER A 331 -24.55 -26.84 10.03
N MET A 332 -25.50 -27.00 9.09
CA MET A 332 -25.95 -25.90 8.22
C MET A 332 -26.50 -24.71 9.00
N LYS A 333 -27.27 -24.96 10.07
CA LYS A 333 -27.77 -23.89 10.95
C LYS A 333 -26.65 -23.18 11.70
N ILE A 334 -25.62 -23.92 12.15
CA ILE A 334 -24.46 -23.34 12.82
C ILE A 334 -23.65 -22.48 11.84
N LEU A 335 -23.43 -23.00 10.63
CA LEU A 335 -22.74 -22.32 9.54
C LEU A 335 -23.46 -21.03 9.14
N GLU A 336 -24.80 -21.07 8.98
CA GLU A 336 -25.65 -19.89 8.74
C GLU A 336 -25.40 -18.81 9.82
N LEU A 337 -25.60 -19.16 11.10
CA LEU A 337 -25.45 -18.21 12.21
C LEU A 337 -24.04 -17.63 12.32
N ARG A 338 -23.01 -18.48 12.20
CA ARG A 338 -21.62 -18.05 12.35
C ARG A 338 -21.16 -17.22 11.16
N SER A 339 -21.62 -17.50 9.94
CA SER A 339 -21.25 -16.74 8.75
C SER A 339 -21.74 -15.30 8.81
N PHE A 340 -22.99 -15.08 9.27
CA PHE A 340 -23.48 -13.72 9.51
C PHE A 340 -22.68 -12.98 10.57
N LYS A 341 -22.38 -13.65 11.68
CA LYS A 341 -21.57 -13.07 12.76
C LYS A 341 -20.15 -12.72 12.27
N MET A 342 -19.52 -13.59 11.50
CA MET A 342 -18.20 -13.35 10.90
C MET A 342 -18.22 -12.11 10.00
N SER A 343 -19.24 -11.97 9.14
CA SER A 343 -19.41 -10.78 8.30
C SER A 343 -19.51 -9.51 9.14
N ASP A 344 -20.32 -9.53 10.21
CA ASP A 344 -20.45 -8.39 11.13
C ASP A 344 -19.14 -8.07 11.87
N ASP A 345 -18.40 -9.09 12.31
CA ASP A 345 -17.11 -8.94 12.98
C ASP A 345 -16.01 -8.41 12.02
N LEU A 346 -16.08 -8.72 10.73
CA LEU A 346 -15.13 -8.29 9.70
C LEU A 346 -15.39 -6.86 9.19
N LYS A 347 -16.63 -6.36 9.26
CA LYS A 347 -17.00 -5.02 8.77
C LYS A 347 -16.06 -3.89 9.23
N PRO A 348 -15.65 -3.79 10.51
CA PRO A 348 -14.72 -2.74 10.94
C PRO A 348 -13.37 -2.79 10.23
N PHE A 349 -12.87 -4.01 9.94
CA PHE A 349 -11.61 -4.18 9.19
C PHE A 349 -11.76 -3.73 7.74
N LEU A 350 -12.84 -4.12 7.05
CA LEU A 350 -13.06 -3.70 5.66
C LEU A 350 -13.28 -2.18 5.56
N LYS A 351 -14.05 -1.62 6.51
CA LYS A 351 -14.30 -0.18 6.57
C LYS A 351 -13.02 0.63 6.78
N HIS A 352 -12.09 0.15 7.61
CA HIS A 352 -10.78 0.79 7.81
C HIS A 352 -10.06 1.06 6.48
N PHE A 353 -10.02 0.09 5.58
CA PHE A 353 -9.37 0.22 4.27
C PHE A 353 -10.25 0.89 3.20
N GLU A 354 -11.55 1.09 3.46
CA GLU A 354 -12.40 1.95 2.63
C GLU A 354 -12.21 3.43 2.95
N ASP A 355 -12.17 3.74 4.25
CA ASP A 355 -12.00 5.09 4.77
C ASP A 355 -10.56 5.58 4.56
N PHE A 356 -9.58 4.70 4.79
CA PHE A 356 -8.16 5.00 4.66
C PHE A 356 -7.57 4.43 3.36
N LYS A 357 -7.70 5.18 2.26
CA LYS A 357 -7.12 4.80 0.97
C LYS A 357 -5.66 5.21 0.88
N ILE A 358 -4.80 4.20 0.70
CA ILE A 358 -3.40 4.42 0.34
C ILE A 358 -3.36 5.16 -1.01
N PRO A 359 -2.64 6.29 -1.14
CA PRO A 359 -2.59 7.06 -2.37
C PRO A 359 -2.08 6.22 -3.56
N ASP A 360 -2.63 6.48 -4.74
CA ASP A 360 -2.29 5.78 -6.00
C ASP A 360 -1.04 6.37 -6.69
N ARG A 361 -0.22 7.10 -5.95
CA ARG A 361 1.05 7.67 -6.41
C ARG A 361 2.23 6.89 -5.83
N ASP A 362 3.42 7.11 -6.39
CA ASP A 362 4.67 6.63 -5.82
C ASP A 362 4.94 7.34 -4.49
N LEU A 363 5.01 6.55 -3.42
CA LEU A 363 5.21 7.00 -2.05
C LEU A 363 6.70 7.01 -1.67
N THR A 364 7.55 6.27 -2.40
CA THR A 364 8.97 6.10 -2.07
C THR A 364 9.89 7.11 -2.74
N THR A 365 9.53 7.56 -3.95
CA THR A 365 10.30 8.55 -4.73
C THR A 365 10.57 9.84 -3.96
N PRO A 366 9.59 10.44 -3.25
CA PRO A 366 9.83 11.65 -2.45
C PRO A 366 10.98 11.51 -1.45
N PHE A 367 10.95 10.46 -0.63
CA PHE A 367 11.98 10.19 0.37
C PHE A 367 13.31 9.76 -0.27
N GLY A 368 13.27 9.04 -1.39
CA GLY A 368 14.46 8.65 -2.14
C GLY A 368 15.17 9.84 -2.79
N GLY A 369 14.43 10.83 -3.27
CA GLY A 369 14.96 12.09 -3.79
C GLY A 369 15.61 12.93 -2.71
N LEU A 370 14.90 13.13 -1.59
CA LEU A 370 15.42 13.86 -0.42
C LEU A 370 16.70 13.22 0.13
N HIS A 371 16.73 11.90 0.23
CA HIS A 371 17.92 11.16 0.67
C HIS A 371 19.14 11.47 -0.22
N LYS A 372 18.99 11.43 -1.55
CA LYS A 372 20.07 11.73 -2.48
C LYS A 372 20.57 13.16 -2.35
N CYS A 373 19.68 14.13 -2.19
CA CYS A 373 20.08 15.53 -2.01
C CYS A 373 20.87 15.72 -0.72
N LEU A 374 20.44 15.09 0.39
CA LEU A 374 21.13 15.19 1.68
C LEU A 374 22.49 14.47 1.68
N GLU A 375 22.60 13.29 1.07
CA GLU A 375 23.88 12.57 0.98
C GLU A 375 24.91 13.28 0.10
N ALA A 376 24.46 13.98 -0.95
CA ALA A 376 25.34 14.72 -1.83
C ALA A 376 25.87 16.02 -1.20
N PHE A 377 25.26 16.50 -0.11
CA PHE A 377 25.64 17.76 0.53
C PHE A 377 26.68 17.54 1.64
N ASP A 378 27.75 18.34 1.60
CA ASP A 378 28.76 18.35 2.65
C ASP A 378 28.34 19.26 3.82
N PHE A 379 27.84 18.67 4.90
CA PHE A 379 27.47 19.40 6.12
C PHE A 379 28.66 20.00 6.88
N LYS A 380 29.90 19.66 6.51
CA LYS A 380 31.12 20.23 7.11
C LYS A 380 31.53 21.56 6.49
N VAL A 381 30.75 22.10 5.56
CA VAL A 381 30.98 23.44 4.99
C VAL A 381 31.14 24.45 6.13
N ASP A 382 32.28 25.16 6.10
CA ASP A 382 32.59 26.31 6.92
C ASP A 382 33.08 27.43 6.00
N LEU A 383 32.52 28.62 6.20
CA LEU A 383 32.76 29.84 5.42
C LEU A 383 33.35 30.96 6.28
N SER A 384 33.64 30.70 7.56
CA SER A 384 34.11 31.71 8.52
C SER A 384 35.47 32.30 8.15
N THR A 385 36.39 31.46 7.66
CA THR A 385 37.73 31.86 7.23
C THR A 385 37.63 32.71 5.97
N GLU A 386 36.84 32.26 5.00
CA GLU A 386 36.59 32.98 3.75
C GLU A 386 35.90 34.33 3.98
N LYS A 387 34.95 34.41 4.91
CA LYS A 387 34.29 35.67 5.30
C LYS A 387 35.30 36.68 5.81
N SER A 388 36.12 36.27 6.77
CA SER A 388 37.13 37.14 7.39
C SER A 388 38.13 37.65 6.35
N SER A 389 38.51 36.77 5.41
CA SER A 389 39.38 37.11 4.29
C SER A 389 38.71 38.09 3.30
N LEU A 390 37.47 37.85 2.88
CA LEU A 390 36.71 38.74 1.99
C LEU A 390 36.52 40.13 2.62
N GLU A 391 36.19 40.21 3.90
CA GLU A 391 36.06 41.49 4.63
C GLU A 391 37.38 42.26 4.68
N ALA A 392 38.51 41.57 4.84
CA ALA A 392 39.83 42.20 4.78
C ALA A 392 40.13 42.76 3.38
N THR A 393 39.78 42.01 2.33
CA THR A 393 39.89 42.45 0.93
C THR A 393 39.00 43.67 0.66
N ILE A 394 37.71 43.63 1.02
CA ILE A 394 36.79 44.76 0.85
C ILE A 394 37.32 46.00 1.59
N LYS A 395 37.82 45.85 2.82
CA LYS A 395 38.43 46.94 3.58
C LYS A 395 39.66 47.54 2.89
N GLN A 396 40.45 46.72 2.18
CA GLN A 396 41.57 47.21 1.39
C GLN A 396 41.09 47.96 0.14
N LEU A 397 40.07 47.45 -0.56
CA LEU A 397 39.48 48.09 -1.73
C LEU A 397 38.81 49.42 -1.38
N SER A 398 38.07 49.51 -0.28
CA SER A 398 37.45 50.77 0.16
C SER A 398 38.47 51.87 0.46
N LYS A 399 39.72 51.53 0.85
CA LYS A 399 40.80 52.52 0.99
C LYS A 399 41.26 53.06 -0.36
N ILE A 400 41.25 52.23 -1.39
CA ILE A 400 41.59 52.65 -2.76
C ILE A 400 40.48 53.55 -3.28
N GLU A 401 39.22 53.13 -3.16
CA GLU A 401 38.05 53.90 -3.58
C GLU A 401 37.96 55.27 -2.90
N ALA A 402 38.27 55.36 -1.60
CA ALA A 402 38.30 56.63 -0.87
C ALA A 402 39.33 57.63 -1.41
N MET A 403 40.33 57.16 -2.17
CA MET A 403 41.32 58.02 -2.81
C MET A 403 41.04 58.27 -4.29
N ASP A 404 40.01 57.67 -4.87
CA ASP A 404 39.74 57.77 -6.31
C ASP A 404 39.41 59.21 -6.73
N GLU A 405 38.61 59.93 -5.94
CA GLU A 405 38.30 61.35 -6.18
C GLU A 405 39.56 62.23 -6.05
N LYS A 406 40.30 62.06 -4.95
CA LYS A 406 41.57 62.79 -4.69
C LYS A 406 42.61 62.53 -5.77
N PHE A 407 42.70 61.30 -6.26
CA PHE A 407 43.60 60.90 -7.34
C PHE A 407 43.16 61.51 -8.67
N LYS A 408 41.86 61.46 -9.00
CA LYS A 408 41.31 62.09 -10.20
C LYS A 408 41.59 63.59 -10.24
N GLU A 409 41.33 64.31 -9.15
CA GLU A 409 41.62 65.73 -9.04
C GLU A 409 43.12 66.04 -9.18
N SER A 410 43.97 65.22 -8.57
CA SER A 410 45.44 65.36 -8.67
C SER A 410 45.94 65.06 -10.08
N TRP A 411 45.29 64.13 -10.77
CA TRP A 411 45.57 63.79 -12.15
C TRP A 411 45.15 64.91 -13.12
N ASP A 412 43.95 65.46 -12.96
CA ASP A 412 43.47 66.58 -13.77
C ASP A 412 44.35 67.84 -13.59
N ARG A 413 44.83 68.08 -12.36
CA ARG A 413 45.83 69.12 -12.10
C ARG A 413 47.15 68.79 -12.76
N PHE A 414 47.63 67.54 -12.67
CA PHE A 414 48.85 67.09 -13.32
C PHE A 414 48.84 67.34 -14.83
N LEU A 415 47.73 67.03 -15.52
CA LEU A 415 47.60 67.28 -16.96
C LEU A 415 47.83 68.75 -17.35
N LYS A 416 47.51 69.71 -16.48
CA LYS A 416 47.79 71.14 -16.74
C LYS A 416 49.29 71.48 -16.68
N TYR A 417 50.07 70.71 -15.92
CA TYR A 417 51.52 70.87 -15.80
C TYR A 417 52.30 70.11 -16.85
N THR A 418 51.66 69.24 -17.61
CA THR A 418 52.29 68.51 -18.71
C THR A 418 52.19 69.24 -20.05
N GLU A 419 51.30 70.23 -20.14
CA GLU A 419 51.18 71.11 -21.32
C GLU A 419 52.42 72.01 -21.46
N SER A 420 53.10 71.93 -22.61
CA SER A 420 54.29 72.75 -22.88
C SER A 420 54.00 74.25 -22.75
N LYS A 421 52.79 74.67 -23.13
CA LYS A 421 52.28 76.05 -23.06
C LYS A 421 52.39 76.65 -21.66
N LYS A 422 52.31 75.83 -20.62
CA LYS A 422 52.45 76.26 -19.22
C LYS A 422 53.82 76.88 -18.93
N TYR A 423 54.85 76.47 -19.66
CA TYR A 423 56.24 76.90 -19.48
C TYR A 423 56.76 77.80 -20.60
N ASP A 424 55.94 78.15 -21.61
CA ASP A 424 56.35 79.02 -22.72
C ASP A 424 56.90 80.36 -22.20
N GLY A 425 56.25 80.95 -21.20
CA GLY A 425 56.72 82.20 -20.59
C GLY A 425 58.12 82.11 -19.97
N LEU A 426 58.48 80.95 -19.40
CA LEU A 426 59.82 80.69 -18.86
C LEU A 426 60.83 80.34 -19.96
N THR A 427 60.43 79.52 -20.93
CA THR A 427 61.33 79.05 -22.00
C THR A 427 61.62 80.15 -23.03
N ASN A 428 60.68 81.06 -23.29
CA ASN A 428 60.88 82.25 -24.14
C ASN A 428 61.93 83.22 -23.57
N LEU A 429 62.24 83.15 -22.28
CA LEU A 429 63.33 83.93 -21.68
C LEU A 429 64.72 83.49 -22.19
N LEU A 430 64.85 82.31 -22.80
CA LEU A 430 66.10 81.86 -23.44
C LEU A 430 66.52 82.76 -24.61
N ASP A 431 65.55 83.35 -25.30
CA ASP A 431 65.78 84.20 -26.48
C ASP A 431 65.76 85.71 -26.13
N ASP A 432 65.59 86.07 -24.84
CA ASP A 432 65.52 87.46 -24.39
C ASP A 432 66.90 88.03 -24.03
N TYR A 433 67.49 88.81 -24.96
CA TYR A 433 68.74 89.55 -24.75
C TYR A 433 68.71 90.52 -23.54
N LYS A 434 67.52 90.86 -23.01
CA LYS A 434 67.31 91.72 -21.83
C LYS A 434 66.77 90.92 -20.64
N LEU A 435 67.21 89.67 -20.44
CA LEU A 435 66.90 88.88 -19.26
C LEU A 435 67.36 89.60 -17.98
N ASN A 436 66.42 89.81 -17.05
CA ASN A 436 66.68 90.37 -15.72
C ASN A 436 65.91 89.59 -14.65
N ARG A 437 66.24 89.87 -13.38
CA ARG A 437 65.64 89.19 -12.22
C ARG A 437 64.12 89.35 -12.17
N GLU A 438 63.61 90.54 -12.46
CA GLU A 438 62.18 90.87 -12.35
C GLU A 438 61.34 90.05 -13.34
N LYS A 439 61.78 89.95 -14.60
CA LYS A 439 61.13 89.12 -15.63
C LYS A 439 61.13 87.64 -15.24
N LEU A 440 62.26 87.13 -14.73
CA LEU A 440 62.33 85.74 -14.27
C LEU A 440 61.39 85.51 -13.08
N ALA A 441 61.36 86.42 -12.11
CA ALA A 441 60.47 86.35 -10.95
C ALA A 441 58.99 86.37 -11.36
N GLU A 442 58.62 87.24 -12.30
CA GLU A 442 57.25 87.34 -12.83
C GLU A 442 56.80 86.02 -13.48
N GLN A 443 57.65 85.41 -14.32
CA GLN A 443 57.30 84.15 -14.97
C GLN A 443 57.29 82.97 -13.99
N LEU A 444 58.20 82.93 -13.02
CA LEU A 444 58.20 81.90 -11.97
C LEU A 444 56.95 81.98 -11.08
N SER A 445 56.40 83.17 -10.84
CA SER A 445 55.17 83.33 -10.04
C SER A 445 53.94 82.63 -10.65
N LYS A 446 53.98 82.32 -11.96
CA LYS A 446 52.91 81.64 -12.70
C LYS A 446 52.95 80.11 -12.55
N VAL A 447 53.99 79.57 -11.91
CA VAL A 447 54.19 78.14 -11.66
C VAL A 447 54.09 77.85 -10.16
N ASN A 448 53.03 77.13 -9.75
CA ASN A 448 52.83 76.74 -8.36
C ASN A 448 53.57 75.41 -8.07
N VAL A 449 54.69 75.49 -7.35
CA VAL A 449 55.53 74.33 -6.97
C VAL A 449 54.88 73.48 -5.89
N THR A 450 54.13 74.10 -4.97
CA THR A 450 53.40 73.39 -3.90
C THR A 450 52.36 72.44 -4.48
N GLU A 451 51.69 72.85 -5.56
CA GLU A 451 50.73 72.00 -6.27
C GLU A 451 51.40 70.79 -6.94
N LEU A 452 52.57 70.97 -7.57
CA LEU A 452 53.38 69.86 -8.10
C LEU A 452 53.79 68.86 -7.01
N GLN A 453 54.13 69.34 -5.82
CA GLN A 453 54.47 68.48 -4.68
C GLN A 453 53.26 67.69 -4.17
N GLN A 454 52.09 68.32 -4.11
CA GLN A 454 50.86 67.65 -3.70
C GLN A 454 50.48 66.54 -4.68
N ILE A 455 50.57 66.82 -5.99
CA ILE A 455 50.36 65.82 -7.06
C ILE A 455 51.31 64.63 -6.88
N GLU A 456 52.61 64.88 -6.67
CA GLU A 456 53.61 63.82 -6.47
C GLU A 456 53.26 62.92 -5.27
N LEU A 457 52.81 63.51 -4.17
CA LEU A 457 52.40 62.78 -2.97
C LEU A 457 51.14 61.94 -3.20
N ASP A 458 50.11 62.52 -3.83
CA ASP A 458 48.82 61.85 -4.05
C ASP A 458 48.94 60.70 -5.05
N LEU A 459 49.74 60.86 -6.12
CA LEU A 459 50.05 59.79 -7.08
C LEU A 459 50.84 58.64 -6.43
N LYS A 460 51.77 58.96 -5.51
CA LYS A 460 52.56 57.95 -4.80
C LYS A 460 51.71 57.18 -3.78
N GLU A 461 50.83 57.89 -3.07
CA GLU A 461 49.93 57.29 -2.08
C GLU A 461 49.04 56.21 -2.70
N ILE A 462 48.41 56.48 -3.86
CA ILE A 462 47.57 55.49 -4.54
C ILE A 462 48.37 54.32 -5.10
N GLN A 463 49.57 54.58 -5.62
CA GLN A 463 50.45 53.54 -6.13
C GLN A 463 50.88 52.59 -5.00
N ASP A 464 51.23 53.14 -3.84
CA ASP A 464 51.60 52.35 -2.66
C ASP A 464 50.42 51.51 -2.14
N LEU A 465 49.17 51.95 -2.30
CA LEU A 465 47.99 51.14 -1.96
C LEU A 465 47.73 50.02 -2.97
N LEU A 466 47.78 50.32 -4.28
CA LEU A 466 47.53 49.36 -5.36
C LEU A 466 48.58 48.24 -5.38
N VAL A 467 49.86 48.56 -5.19
CA VAL A 467 50.96 47.57 -5.18
C VAL A 467 50.88 46.63 -3.96
N LYS A 468 50.22 47.04 -2.88
CA LYS A 468 49.98 46.19 -1.69
C LYS A 468 48.84 45.20 -1.87
N VAL A 469 48.08 45.28 -2.96
CA VAL A 469 46.98 44.33 -3.22
C VAL A 469 47.56 43.02 -3.73
N GLU A 470 47.22 41.92 -3.06
CA GLU A 470 47.60 40.57 -3.48
C GLU A 470 46.55 40.00 -4.45
N TYR A 471 46.58 40.42 -5.73
CA TYR A 471 45.57 40.06 -6.74
C TYR A 471 45.38 38.56 -6.93
N ASP A 472 46.47 37.78 -6.97
CA ASP A 472 46.40 36.33 -7.08
C ASP A 472 45.72 35.67 -5.88
N LYS A 473 45.93 36.22 -4.69
CA LYS A 473 45.25 35.77 -3.47
C LYS A 473 43.76 36.11 -3.56
N MET A 474 43.43 37.33 -3.96
CA MET A 474 42.04 37.76 -4.15
C MET A 474 41.27 36.88 -5.14
N ARG A 475 41.87 36.52 -6.28
CA ARG A 475 41.28 35.56 -7.24
C ARG A 475 41.06 34.18 -6.63
N LYS A 476 42.03 33.66 -5.89
CA LYS A 476 41.93 32.35 -5.23
C LYS A 476 40.84 32.33 -4.16
N GLU A 477 40.77 33.38 -3.35
CA GLU A 477 39.80 33.53 -2.26
C GLU A 477 38.36 33.67 -2.79
N THR A 478 38.15 34.57 -3.76
CA THR A 478 36.81 34.75 -4.39
C THR A 478 36.36 33.50 -5.13
N LYS A 479 37.27 32.79 -5.80
CA LYS A 479 36.96 31.48 -6.40
C LYS A 479 36.58 30.44 -5.35
N ALA A 480 37.36 30.32 -4.27
CA ALA A 480 37.06 29.38 -3.19
C ALA A 480 35.69 29.67 -2.53
N ILE A 481 35.36 30.95 -2.32
CA ILE A 481 34.04 31.39 -1.85
C ILE A 481 32.95 30.94 -2.82
N THR A 482 33.10 31.27 -4.10
CA THR A 482 32.12 30.97 -5.14
C THR A 482 31.90 29.47 -5.27
N ASP A 483 32.97 28.66 -5.25
CA ASP A 483 32.88 27.19 -5.33
C ASP A 483 32.09 26.62 -4.14
N LYS A 484 32.34 27.10 -2.91
CA LYS A 484 31.57 26.69 -1.73
C LYS A 484 30.11 27.16 -1.78
N LEU A 485 29.84 28.37 -2.24
CA LEU A 485 28.49 28.89 -2.44
C LEU A 485 27.73 28.09 -3.51
N ASN A 486 28.42 27.66 -4.58
CA ASN A 486 27.86 26.80 -5.61
C ASN A 486 27.45 25.42 -5.07
N ASN A 487 28.19 24.85 -4.12
CA ASN A 487 27.78 23.60 -3.47
C ASN A 487 26.45 23.77 -2.70
N VAL A 488 26.28 24.88 -1.98
CA VAL A 488 25.01 25.21 -1.30
C VAL A 488 23.89 25.43 -2.32
N LYS A 489 24.16 26.13 -3.42
CA LYS A 489 23.21 26.32 -4.52
C LYS A 489 22.75 24.99 -5.11
N GLN A 490 23.68 24.07 -5.41
CA GLN A 490 23.37 22.74 -5.94
C GLN A 490 22.46 21.94 -5.01
N PHE A 491 22.66 22.04 -3.70
CA PHE A 491 21.79 21.41 -2.72
C PHE A 491 20.36 21.96 -2.76
N LEU A 492 20.21 23.30 -2.82
CA LEU A 492 18.90 23.93 -2.92
C LEU A 492 18.19 23.65 -4.26
N ASP A 493 18.94 23.60 -5.36
CA ASP A 493 18.42 23.22 -6.66
C ASP A 493 17.96 21.76 -6.67
N CYS A 494 18.75 20.84 -6.11
CA CYS A 494 18.37 19.43 -5.94
C CYS A 494 17.02 19.30 -5.22
N HIS A 495 16.84 19.99 -4.09
CA HIS A 495 15.58 19.99 -3.35
C HIS A 495 14.42 20.58 -4.16
N SER A 496 14.65 21.73 -4.83
CA SER A 496 13.63 22.40 -5.65
C SER A 496 13.13 21.49 -6.78
N ASP A 497 14.04 20.76 -7.42
CA ASP A 497 13.76 19.91 -8.57
C ASP A 497 12.95 18.66 -8.20
N LEU A 498 12.92 18.29 -6.91
CA LEU A 498 12.06 17.21 -6.45
C LEU A 498 10.57 17.55 -6.60
N ASN A 499 10.21 18.85 -6.62
CA ASN A 499 8.83 19.34 -6.73
C ASN A 499 7.87 18.68 -5.71
N ILE A 500 8.36 18.43 -4.49
CA ILE A 500 7.59 17.81 -3.41
C ILE A 500 7.18 18.92 -2.44
N SER A 501 5.88 19.00 -2.12
CA SER A 501 5.39 19.85 -1.04
C SER A 501 5.82 19.27 0.31
N ILE A 502 6.26 20.14 1.23
CA ILE A 502 6.60 19.74 2.60
C ILE A 502 5.37 19.20 3.31
N ASP A 503 4.23 19.88 3.17
CA ASP A 503 2.96 19.43 3.74
C ASP A 503 2.54 18.07 3.18
N ASP A 504 2.73 17.85 1.88
CA ASP A 504 2.48 16.55 1.26
C ASP A 504 3.40 15.48 1.84
N THR A 505 4.68 15.78 2.04
CA THR A 505 5.65 14.84 2.60
C THR A 505 5.33 14.52 4.06
N VAL A 506 4.96 15.52 4.85
CA VAL A 506 4.54 15.35 6.24
C VAL A 506 3.27 14.51 6.32
N ALA A 507 2.28 14.79 5.48
CA ALA A 507 1.07 13.98 5.39
C ALA A 507 1.38 12.52 5.03
N LEU A 508 2.33 12.28 4.10
CA LEU A 508 2.78 10.93 3.77
C LEU A 508 3.33 10.19 5.00
N MET A 509 4.07 10.86 5.90
CA MET A 509 4.70 10.21 7.07
C MET A 509 3.70 9.67 8.10
N GLU A 510 2.47 10.18 8.12
CA GLU A 510 1.40 9.70 9.02
C GLU A 510 0.66 8.48 8.44
N ILE A 511 0.66 8.30 7.12
CA ILE A 511 -0.07 7.22 6.43
C ILE A 511 0.27 5.83 6.98
N PRO A 512 1.53 5.46 7.25
CA PRO A 512 1.83 4.15 7.82
C PRO A 512 1.15 3.93 9.18
N LYS A 513 1.16 4.94 10.05
CA LYS A 513 0.58 4.85 11.40
C LYS A 513 -0.92 4.61 11.32
N GLU A 514 -1.60 5.34 10.46
CA GLU A 514 -3.03 5.20 10.25
C GLU A 514 -3.38 3.88 9.55
N THR A 515 -2.63 3.48 8.51
CA THR A 515 -2.88 2.23 7.77
C THR A 515 -2.82 1.01 8.66
N TRP A 516 -1.80 0.91 9.53
CA TRP A 516 -1.58 -0.28 10.36
C TRP A 516 -2.40 -0.28 11.66
N ASN A 517 -3.22 0.75 11.91
CA ASN A 517 -4.07 0.87 13.10
C ASN A 517 -5.40 0.11 12.96
N PHE A 518 -5.34 -1.20 12.72
CA PHE A 518 -6.52 -2.07 12.70
C PHE A 518 -6.33 -3.29 13.59
N ASN A 519 -7.45 -3.90 14.00
CA ASN A 519 -7.43 -5.14 14.76
C ASN A 519 -7.41 -6.34 13.80
N SER A 520 -6.25 -6.98 13.64
CA SER A 520 -6.08 -8.16 12.77
C SER A 520 -6.87 -9.39 13.22
N LEU A 521 -7.27 -9.48 14.50
CA LEU A 521 -8.09 -10.59 15.02
C LEU A 521 -9.47 -10.64 14.38
N ARG A 522 -9.95 -9.53 13.81
CA ARG A 522 -11.25 -9.48 13.11
C ARG A 522 -11.30 -10.39 11.89
N MET A 523 -10.16 -10.75 11.32
CA MET A 523 -10.12 -11.68 10.19
C MET A 523 -10.29 -13.14 10.61
N LEU A 524 -9.99 -13.52 11.86
CA LEU A 524 -9.92 -14.94 12.30
C LEU A 524 -11.20 -15.72 12.00
N GLY A 525 -12.37 -15.08 12.09
CA GLY A 525 -13.65 -15.70 11.77
C GLY A 525 -13.72 -16.29 10.37
N LEU A 526 -12.96 -15.78 9.40
CA LEU A 526 -12.94 -16.32 8.03
C LEU A 526 -12.44 -17.77 7.99
N VAL A 527 -11.39 -18.09 8.76
CA VAL A 527 -10.84 -19.45 8.84
C VAL A 527 -11.87 -20.39 9.45
N ASP A 528 -12.53 -19.95 10.53
CA ASP A 528 -13.57 -20.74 11.19
C ASP A 528 -14.74 -21.05 10.25
N ILE A 529 -15.16 -20.08 9.41
CA ILE A 529 -16.25 -20.29 8.46
C ILE A 529 -15.83 -21.21 7.32
N VAL A 530 -14.63 -21.03 6.75
CA VAL A 530 -14.12 -21.93 5.71
C VAL A 530 -14.01 -23.36 6.26
N SER A 531 -13.52 -23.55 7.48
CA SER A 531 -13.50 -24.85 8.17
C SER A 531 -14.90 -25.47 8.28
N LEU A 532 -15.93 -24.68 8.61
CA LEU A 532 -17.30 -25.18 8.66
C LEU A 532 -17.87 -25.54 7.28
N PHE A 533 -17.45 -24.86 6.21
CA PHE A 533 -17.77 -25.26 4.84
C PHE A 533 -17.04 -26.55 4.44
N GLN A 534 -15.79 -26.76 4.89
CA GLN A 534 -15.06 -28.01 4.71
C GLN A 534 -15.76 -29.18 5.43
N ASP A 535 -16.11 -29.00 6.70
CA ASP A 535 -16.89 -29.98 7.47
C ASP A 535 -18.23 -30.30 6.80
N ALA A 536 -18.87 -29.31 6.18
CA ALA A 536 -20.11 -29.49 5.44
C ALA A 536 -19.91 -30.35 4.19
N TYR A 537 -18.84 -30.08 3.42
CA TYR A 537 -18.46 -30.89 2.26
C TYR A 537 -18.18 -32.33 2.66
N GLU A 538 -17.35 -32.56 3.69
CA GLU A 538 -17.02 -33.90 4.19
C GLU A 538 -18.28 -34.67 4.59
N LYS A 539 -19.19 -34.06 5.35
CA LYS A 539 -20.46 -34.69 5.74
C LYS A 539 -21.34 -35.02 4.54
N MET A 540 -21.34 -34.18 3.51
CA MET A 540 -22.12 -34.42 2.30
C MET A 540 -21.54 -35.59 1.50
N VAL A 541 -20.21 -35.69 1.41
CA VAL A 541 -19.50 -36.83 0.84
C VAL A 541 -19.76 -38.10 1.65
N GLU A 542 -19.71 -38.05 2.98
CA GLU A 542 -20.05 -39.19 3.87
C GLU A 542 -21.48 -39.68 3.65
N ILE A 543 -22.44 -38.77 3.46
CA ILE A 543 -23.83 -39.14 3.14
C ILE A 543 -23.88 -39.76 1.75
N ARG A 544 -23.28 -39.14 0.73
CA ARG A 544 -23.28 -39.63 -0.65
C ARG A 544 -22.71 -41.03 -0.78
N ASP A 545 -21.55 -41.23 -0.18
CA ASP A 545 -20.78 -42.47 -0.25
C ASP A 545 -21.21 -43.47 0.83
N TRP A 546 -22.32 -43.18 1.53
CA TRP A 546 -22.89 -44.10 2.50
C TRP A 546 -23.33 -45.39 1.81
N GLU A 547 -22.56 -46.44 2.01
CA GLU A 547 -22.87 -47.77 1.50
C GLU A 547 -23.51 -48.64 2.58
N THR A 548 -24.65 -49.24 2.22
CA THR A 548 -25.38 -50.30 2.94
C THR A 548 -24.54 -51.56 3.21
N ARG A 549 -23.25 -51.58 2.83
CA ARG A 549 -22.37 -52.77 2.79
C ARG A 549 -22.09 -53.42 4.15
N LYS A 550 -22.33 -52.76 5.28
CA LYS A 550 -22.20 -53.40 6.61
C LYS A 550 -23.46 -54.13 7.10
N GLU A 551 -24.62 -53.95 6.46
CA GLU A 551 -25.87 -54.63 6.86
C GLU A 551 -26.46 -55.55 5.79
N ILE A 552 -25.99 -55.49 4.53
CA ILE A 552 -26.46 -56.38 3.45
C ILE A 552 -26.26 -57.88 3.76
N ARG A 553 -25.34 -58.26 4.65
CA ARG A 553 -25.19 -59.67 5.09
C ARG A 553 -26.34 -60.21 5.96
N ARG A 554 -27.36 -59.41 6.29
CA ARG A 554 -28.57 -59.91 7.01
C ARG A 554 -29.76 -60.25 6.11
N PHE A 555 -29.67 -60.03 4.80
CA PHE A 555 -30.84 -60.19 3.90
C PHE A 555 -30.76 -61.37 2.92
N GLU A 556 -29.99 -62.41 3.22
CA GLU A 556 -30.23 -63.73 2.62
C GLU A 556 -31.54 -64.38 3.12
N ASN A 557 -32.23 -63.75 4.09
CA ASN A 557 -33.56 -64.14 4.53
C ASN A 557 -34.45 -62.92 4.81
N VAL A 558 -34.92 -62.22 3.78
CA VAL A 558 -36.19 -61.48 3.90
C VAL A 558 -37.24 -62.53 4.30
N PRO A 559 -37.98 -62.40 5.41
CA PRO A 559 -38.84 -63.48 5.86
C PRO A 559 -39.96 -63.70 4.86
N ILE A 560 -39.86 -64.78 4.09
CA ILE A 560 -40.95 -65.39 3.30
C ILE A 560 -42.21 -65.58 4.17
N GLY A 561 -42.06 -65.61 5.51
CA GLY A 561 -43.15 -65.58 6.50
C GLY A 561 -44.04 -64.33 6.44
N ILE A 562 -43.50 -63.12 6.33
CA ILE A 562 -44.30 -61.87 6.39
C ILE A 562 -45.20 -61.74 5.15
N LEU A 563 -44.72 -62.14 3.96
CA LEU A 563 -45.52 -62.17 2.73
C LEU A 563 -46.62 -63.24 2.76
N LYS A 564 -46.40 -64.36 3.50
CA LYS A 564 -47.44 -65.38 3.74
C LYS A 564 -48.48 -64.90 4.75
N ASP A 565 -48.04 -64.24 5.82
CA ASP A 565 -48.93 -63.70 6.85
C ASP A 565 -49.79 -62.55 6.30
N VAL A 566 -49.23 -61.67 5.47
CA VAL A 566 -49.99 -60.59 4.78
C VAL A 566 -50.95 -61.16 3.74
N LYS A 567 -50.61 -62.25 3.03
CA LYS A 567 -51.54 -62.95 2.11
C LYS A 567 -52.66 -63.67 2.85
N GLY A 568 -52.35 -64.31 3.98
CA GLY A 568 -53.33 -64.94 4.86
C GLY A 568 -54.30 -63.92 5.43
N ASP A 569 -53.78 -62.86 6.03
CA ASP A 569 -54.58 -61.75 6.58
C ASP A 569 -55.41 -61.03 5.48
N LEU A 570 -54.94 -60.96 4.22
CA LEU A 570 -55.72 -60.38 3.10
C LEU A 570 -56.89 -61.27 2.64
N SER A 571 -56.67 -62.59 2.59
CA SER A 571 -57.70 -63.59 2.28
C SER A 571 -58.81 -63.54 3.31
N ASP A 572 -58.41 -63.53 4.58
CA ASP A 572 -59.31 -63.49 5.72
C ASP A 572 -60.12 -62.17 5.74
N VAL A 573 -59.51 -61.05 5.34
CA VAL A 573 -60.20 -59.75 5.22
C VAL A 573 -61.16 -59.72 4.02
N GLN A 574 -60.82 -60.28 2.87
CA GLN A 574 -61.73 -60.34 1.71
C GLN A 574 -62.95 -61.24 1.99
N GLU A 575 -62.75 -62.35 2.68
CA GLU A 575 -63.81 -63.27 3.10
C GLU A 575 -64.70 -62.66 4.20
N LEU A 576 -64.11 -61.91 5.15
CA LEU A 576 -64.83 -61.18 6.19
C LEU A 576 -65.66 -60.01 5.62
N VAL A 577 -65.15 -59.27 4.63
CA VAL A 577 -65.90 -58.18 3.97
C VAL A 577 -67.07 -58.73 3.15
N ALA A 578 -66.92 -59.91 2.54
CA ALA A 578 -68.00 -60.57 1.80
C ALA A 578 -69.13 -61.12 2.70
N THR A 579 -68.86 -61.36 3.99
CA THR A 579 -69.84 -61.91 4.95
C THR A 579 -70.63 -60.84 5.73
N ILE A 580 -70.32 -59.55 5.58
CA ILE A 580 -71.06 -58.46 6.21
C ILE A 580 -72.38 -58.22 5.43
N GLN A 581 -73.51 -58.76 5.92
CA GLN A 581 -74.84 -58.30 5.51
C GLN A 581 -75.32 -57.16 6.41
N TYR A 582 -75.54 -55.98 5.83
CA TYR A 582 -76.15 -54.86 6.54
C TYR A 582 -77.68 -55.01 6.62
N PRO A 583 -78.32 -54.89 7.81
CA PRO A 583 -79.78 -54.89 7.91
C PRO A 583 -80.38 -53.67 7.19
N VAL A 584 -81.40 -53.92 6.37
CA VAL A 584 -82.08 -52.92 5.52
C VAL A 584 -82.86 -51.86 6.34
N ASP A 585 -83.17 -52.13 7.62
CA ASP A 585 -83.99 -51.25 8.47
C ASP A 585 -83.22 -50.26 9.38
N MET A 586 -81.98 -49.92 9.03
CA MET A 586 -81.21 -48.88 9.74
C MET A 586 -81.51 -47.44 9.24
N GLN A 587 -82.69 -47.18 8.68
CA GLN A 587 -83.00 -45.89 8.02
C GLN A 587 -83.24 -44.71 8.98
N ASN A 588 -83.37 -44.93 10.31
CA ASN A 588 -83.56 -43.85 11.30
C ASN A 588 -82.42 -43.79 12.34
N LYS A 589 -81.16 -43.75 11.87
CA LYS A 589 -79.94 -43.67 12.70
C LYS A 589 -79.83 -42.41 13.57
N MET A 590 -80.28 -41.27 13.07
CA MET A 590 -80.15 -39.99 13.77
C MET A 590 -81.05 -39.93 15.02
N SER A 591 -82.23 -40.55 14.98
CA SER A 591 -83.11 -40.65 16.15
C SER A 591 -82.59 -41.61 17.23
N LEU A 592 -81.91 -42.70 16.86
CA LEU A 592 -81.35 -43.66 17.83
C LEU A 592 -80.14 -43.07 18.58
N LYS A 593 -79.25 -42.36 17.89
CA LYS A 593 -78.09 -41.69 18.49
C LYS A 593 -78.51 -40.58 19.45
N THR A 594 -79.58 -39.85 19.12
CA THR A 594 -80.16 -38.81 19.98
C THR A 594 -80.84 -39.41 21.21
N PHE A 595 -81.60 -40.51 21.06
CA PHE A 595 -82.21 -41.23 22.19
C PHE A 595 -81.15 -41.78 23.17
N ILE A 596 -80.09 -42.43 22.69
CA ILE A 596 -79.02 -42.96 23.55
C ILE A 596 -78.23 -41.82 24.23
N LYS A 597 -78.11 -40.65 23.59
CA LYS A 597 -77.47 -39.46 24.16
C LYS A 597 -78.35 -38.63 25.10
N GLY A 598 -79.68 -38.74 25.02
CA GLY A 598 -80.62 -37.94 25.81
C GLY A 598 -81.32 -38.71 26.93
N ASP A 599 -81.94 -39.84 26.58
CA ASP A 599 -83.00 -40.46 27.40
C ASP A 599 -82.64 -41.87 27.92
N TYR A 600 -81.54 -42.47 27.45
CA TYR A 600 -81.10 -43.80 27.89
C TYR A 600 -80.13 -43.71 29.09
N GLU A 601 -80.53 -44.25 30.25
CA GLU A 601 -79.74 -44.24 31.49
C GLU A 601 -79.10 -45.60 31.86
N GLY A 602 -79.14 -46.59 30.96
CA GLY A 602 -78.53 -47.89 31.22
C GLY A 602 -76.99 -47.86 31.26
N ASN A 603 -76.39 -48.71 32.10
CA ASN A 603 -74.92 -48.80 32.31
C ASN A 603 -74.07 -49.07 31.05
N GLY A 604 -74.68 -49.49 29.93
CA GLY A 604 -74.00 -49.74 28.64
C GLY A 604 -73.97 -48.55 27.66
N ARG A 605 -74.48 -47.37 28.05
CA ARG A 605 -74.66 -46.19 27.18
C ARG A 605 -73.41 -45.77 26.41
N PHE A 606 -72.26 -45.70 27.08
CA PHE A 606 -71.00 -45.25 26.47
C PHE A 606 -70.49 -46.25 25.44
N ILE A 607 -70.58 -47.55 25.72
CA ILE A 607 -70.15 -48.64 24.83
C ILE A 607 -71.01 -48.65 23.55
N ILE A 608 -72.33 -48.46 23.69
CA ILE A 608 -73.24 -48.39 22.53
C ILE A 608 -72.93 -47.18 21.65
N LEU A 609 -72.60 -46.02 22.25
CA LEU A 609 -72.21 -44.81 21.51
C LEU A 609 -70.86 -44.95 20.81
N GLU A 610 -69.91 -45.66 21.42
CA GLU A 610 -68.59 -45.96 20.85
C GLU A 610 -68.71 -46.89 19.64
N VAL A 611 -69.47 -47.99 19.75
CA VAL A 611 -69.74 -48.91 18.63
C VAL A 611 -70.45 -48.20 17.46
N LEU A 612 -71.39 -47.29 17.75
CA LEU A 612 -72.07 -46.50 16.71
C LEU A 612 -71.12 -45.52 16.00
N LYS A 613 -70.15 -44.95 16.74
CA LYS A 613 -69.12 -44.05 16.19
C LYS A 613 -68.12 -44.82 15.32
N ASP A 614 -67.73 -46.02 15.73
CA ASP A 614 -66.82 -46.89 14.99
C ASP A 614 -67.47 -47.39 13.69
N LEU A 615 -68.76 -47.74 13.71
CA LEU A 615 -69.54 -48.06 12.50
C LEU A 615 -69.69 -46.87 11.52
N GLU A 616 -69.74 -45.64 12.04
CA GLU A 616 -69.80 -44.41 11.24
C GLU A 616 -68.45 -44.18 10.55
N LYS A 617 -67.34 -44.36 11.26
CA LYS A 617 -65.98 -44.29 10.73
C LYS A 617 -65.74 -45.34 9.64
N LEU A 618 -66.16 -46.58 9.89
CA LEU A 618 -66.07 -47.70 8.93
C LEU A 618 -66.77 -47.40 7.60
N LYS A 619 -67.95 -46.79 7.64
CA LYS A 619 -68.72 -46.43 6.43
C LYS A 619 -68.11 -45.25 5.65
N THR A 620 -67.33 -44.40 6.32
CA THR A 620 -66.72 -43.20 5.73
C THR A 620 -65.38 -43.51 5.05
N ASP A 621 -64.60 -44.45 5.60
CA ASP A 621 -63.28 -44.83 5.09
C ASP A 621 -63.31 -45.99 4.06
N PHE A 622 -64.44 -46.69 3.93
CA PHE A 622 -64.60 -47.84 3.02
C PHE A 622 -64.52 -47.56 1.49
N PRO A 623 -64.94 -46.41 0.94
CA PRO A 623 -65.02 -46.23 -0.51
C PRO A 623 -63.68 -46.22 -1.27
N ASP A 624 -62.53 -45.99 -0.60
CA ASP A 624 -61.21 -45.86 -1.24
C ASP A 624 -60.28 -47.08 -0.98
N ILE A 625 -60.83 -48.18 -0.43
CA ILE A 625 -60.08 -49.41 -0.19
C ILE A 625 -59.63 -50.08 -1.51
N SER A 626 -60.46 -50.02 -2.55
CA SER A 626 -60.13 -50.57 -3.88
C SER A 626 -58.95 -49.84 -4.53
N GLY A 627 -58.90 -48.51 -4.46
CA GLY A 627 -57.81 -47.72 -5.06
C GLY A 627 -56.47 -47.92 -4.34
N LYS A 628 -56.49 -48.18 -3.04
CA LYS A 628 -55.31 -48.52 -2.23
C LYS A 628 -54.82 -49.94 -2.50
N LEU A 629 -55.71 -50.92 -2.65
CA LEU A 629 -55.39 -52.30 -3.08
C LEU A 629 -54.79 -52.34 -4.50
N GLU A 630 -55.26 -51.48 -5.40
CA GLU A 630 -54.76 -51.41 -6.77
C GLU A 630 -53.32 -50.89 -6.85
N LYS A 631 -52.98 -49.85 -6.08
CA LYS A 631 -51.59 -49.35 -5.94
C LYS A 631 -50.65 -50.38 -5.31
N MET A 632 -51.15 -51.18 -4.37
CA MET A 632 -50.41 -52.29 -3.76
C MET A 632 -50.12 -53.40 -4.78
N ASN A 633 -51.12 -53.82 -5.56
CA ASN A 633 -50.95 -54.82 -6.62
C ASN A 633 -49.98 -54.37 -7.71
N GLN A 634 -49.98 -53.08 -8.07
CA GLN A 634 -49.02 -52.51 -9.01
C GLN A 634 -47.58 -52.58 -8.50
N SER A 635 -47.36 -52.36 -7.20
CA SER A 635 -46.03 -52.48 -6.57
C SER A 635 -45.56 -53.93 -6.49
N ILE A 636 -46.46 -54.87 -6.16
CA ILE A 636 -46.18 -56.32 -6.15
C ILE A 636 -45.86 -56.83 -7.56
N ALA A 637 -46.57 -56.37 -8.59
CA ALA A 637 -46.30 -56.74 -9.97
C ALA A 637 -44.90 -56.29 -10.42
N LYS A 638 -44.52 -55.03 -10.12
CA LYS A 638 -43.18 -54.50 -10.41
C LYS A 638 -42.07 -55.23 -9.66
N MET A 639 -42.38 -55.79 -8.48
CA MET A 639 -41.45 -56.58 -7.68
C MET A 639 -41.24 -57.99 -8.26
N LYS A 640 -42.30 -58.64 -8.75
CA LYS A 640 -42.22 -59.92 -9.48
C LYS A 640 -41.48 -59.80 -10.81
N GLU A 641 -41.71 -58.72 -11.54
CA GLU A 641 -41.03 -58.44 -12.81
C GLU A 641 -39.52 -58.23 -12.64
N TRP A 642 -39.11 -57.72 -11.46
CA TRP A 642 -37.72 -57.63 -11.04
C TRP A 642 -37.14 -59.01 -10.67
N GLU A 643 -37.90 -59.84 -9.94
CA GLU A 643 -37.52 -61.19 -9.53
C GLU A 643 -37.28 -62.13 -10.73
N GLU A 644 -38.11 -62.02 -11.78
CA GLU A 644 -37.95 -62.79 -13.02
C GLU A 644 -36.76 -62.34 -13.89
N LYS A 645 -36.32 -61.09 -13.74
CA LYS A 645 -35.17 -60.53 -14.48
C LYS A 645 -33.81 -60.88 -13.85
N GLU A 646 -33.73 -60.91 -12.52
CA GLU A 646 -32.48 -61.19 -11.80
C GLU A 646 -32.28 -62.70 -11.52
N HIS A 647 -33.36 -63.49 -11.51
CA HIS A 647 -33.31 -64.94 -11.33
C HIS A 647 -34.19 -65.68 -12.36
N PRO A 648 -33.67 -65.99 -13.56
CA PRO A 648 -34.38 -66.82 -14.52
C PRO A 648 -34.57 -68.22 -13.94
N LYS A 649 -35.83 -68.70 -13.88
CA LYS A 649 -36.15 -70.06 -13.41
C LYS A 649 -35.53 -71.11 -14.34
N ALA A 650 -34.39 -71.67 -13.95
CA ALA A 650 -33.91 -72.93 -14.51
C ALA A 650 -34.80 -74.07 -13.98
N VAL A 651 -35.35 -74.84 -14.90
CA VAL A 651 -36.19 -76.02 -14.62
C VAL A 651 -35.31 -77.12 -14.02
N ASP A 652 -35.76 -77.67 -12.88
CA ASP A 652 -35.16 -78.81 -12.16
C ASP A 652 -34.86 -80.00 -13.09
N GLN A 653 -33.60 -80.45 -13.11
CA GLN A 653 -33.25 -81.87 -13.13
C GLN A 653 -32.25 -82.13 -12.01
N LYS A 654 -32.75 -82.70 -10.90
CA LYS A 654 -31.90 -83.23 -9.83
C LYS A 654 -31.17 -84.47 -10.35
N GLU A 655 -29.86 -84.39 -10.54
CA GLU A 655 -28.99 -85.56 -10.41
C GLU A 655 -28.69 -85.79 -8.92
N PRO A 656 -28.69 -87.04 -8.43
CA PRO A 656 -28.40 -87.31 -7.03
C PRO A 656 -26.93 -86.99 -6.73
N PHE A 657 -26.70 -86.30 -5.61
CA PHE A 657 -25.37 -86.04 -5.07
C PHE A 657 -24.69 -87.38 -4.72
N VAL A 658 -23.57 -87.70 -5.35
CA VAL A 658 -22.72 -88.86 -5.03
C VAL A 658 -21.55 -88.39 -4.17
N ASP A 659 -21.49 -88.87 -2.93
CA ASP A 659 -20.36 -88.66 -2.03
C ASP A 659 -19.21 -89.62 -2.37
N CYS A 660 -18.14 -89.11 -3.00
CA CYS A 660 -16.93 -89.91 -3.30
C CYS A 660 -16.08 -90.23 -2.03
N ALA A 661 -16.43 -89.76 -0.83
CA ALA A 661 -15.72 -90.12 0.41
C ALA A 661 -16.22 -91.43 1.07
N GLY A 662 -17.27 -92.05 0.53
CA GLY A 662 -17.93 -93.21 1.15
C GLY A 662 -18.41 -94.32 0.22
N SER A 663 -17.90 -94.44 -1.02
CA SER A 663 -18.32 -95.52 -1.93
C SER A 663 -17.16 -96.37 -2.47
N HIS A 664 -17.27 -97.69 -2.29
CA HIS A 664 -16.38 -98.71 -2.88
C HIS A 664 -16.69 -98.98 -4.37
N LEU A 665 -17.19 -97.99 -5.11
CA LEU A 665 -17.54 -98.12 -6.52
C LEU A 665 -16.65 -97.21 -7.36
N ASN A 666 -15.92 -97.82 -8.30
CA ASN A 666 -14.87 -97.26 -9.17
C ASN A 666 -15.36 -96.17 -10.15
N GLN A 667 -16.02 -95.10 -9.70
CA GLN A 667 -16.57 -94.05 -10.56
C GLN A 667 -15.89 -92.67 -10.47
N CYS A 668 -14.96 -92.44 -9.54
CA CYS A 668 -14.18 -91.20 -9.48
C CYS A 668 -12.75 -91.48 -10.04
N LYS A 669 -12.49 -91.19 -11.32
CA LYS A 669 -11.16 -91.30 -11.95
C LYS A 669 -10.60 -89.90 -12.23
N GLU A 670 -9.89 -89.32 -11.26
CA GLU A 670 -8.76 -88.39 -11.43
C GLU A 670 -8.29 -87.89 -10.03
N PRO A 671 -7.00 -87.96 -9.68
CA PRO A 671 -6.50 -87.42 -8.42
C PRO A 671 -6.29 -85.90 -8.52
N LEU A 672 -6.92 -85.13 -7.62
CA LEU A 672 -6.69 -83.71 -7.41
C LEU A 672 -5.25 -83.46 -6.87
N THR A 673 -4.39 -82.85 -7.68
CA THR A 673 -3.10 -82.28 -7.22
C THR A 673 -3.33 -80.97 -6.50
N LEU A 674 -2.88 -80.87 -5.24
CA LEU A 674 -2.81 -79.61 -4.48
C LEU A 674 -1.56 -78.80 -4.88
N PRO A 675 -1.61 -77.45 -4.88
CA PRO A 675 -0.44 -76.62 -5.20
C PRO A 675 0.63 -76.65 -4.11
N ASP A 676 1.90 -76.69 -4.53
CA ASP A 676 3.10 -76.70 -3.67
C ASP A 676 3.22 -75.44 -2.81
N GLY A 677 3.42 -75.64 -1.51
CA GLY A 677 3.69 -74.59 -0.53
C GLY A 677 5.18 -74.23 -0.50
N SER A 678 5.56 -73.13 -1.15
CA SER A 678 6.83 -72.44 -0.89
C SER A 678 6.57 -71.01 -0.44
N LEU A 679 6.56 -70.81 0.88
CA LEU A 679 6.57 -69.52 1.56
C LEU A 679 7.96 -68.86 1.40
N GLU A 680 8.03 -67.70 0.75
CA GLU A 680 9.16 -66.77 0.93
C GLU A 680 8.90 -65.83 2.12
N PRO A 681 9.92 -65.47 2.94
CA PRO A 681 9.70 -64.74 4.18
C PRO A 681 9.53 -63.23 3.97
N LEU A 682 8.53 -62.66 4.65
CA LEU A 682 8.25 -61.23 4.79
C LEU A 682 9.48 -60.45 5.32
N LYS A 683 9.89 -59.38 4.61
CA LYS A 683 10.82 -58.37 5.12
C LYS A 683 10.13 -57.49 6.18
N LYS A 684 10.81 -57.35 7.32
CA LYS A 684 10.45 -56.49 8.46
C LYS A 684 10.32 -55.01 8.04
N VAL A 685 9.29 -54.37 8.56
CA VAL A 685 9.17 -52.91 8.71
C VAL A 685 9.71 -52.58 10.11
N GLU A 686 10.72 -51.71 10.21
CA GLU A 686 11.18 -51.14 11.48
C GLU A 686 10.28 -49.94 11.85
N LEU A 687 9.94 -49.88 13.15
CA LEU A 687 9.22 -48.78 13.81
C LEU A 687 10.23 -47.88 14.54
#